data_AF-A0A1G3KZ81-F1
#
_entry.id   AF-A0A1G3KZ81-F1
#
_cell.length_a   1.000
_cell.length_b   1.000
_cell.length_c   1.000
_cell.angle_alpha   90.00
_cell.angle_beta   90.00
_cell.angle_gamma   90.00
#
_symmetry.space_group_name_H-M   'P 1'
#
loop_
_entity.id
_entity.type
_entity.pdbx_description
1 polymer ?
#
loop_
_entity_poly.entity_id
_entity_poly.type
_entity_poly.pdbx_seq_one_letter_code
_entity_poly.pdbx_strand_id
1 'polypeptide(L)'
;NGNKIVSDDNLTILDLAIQNNIEIPTLCFDNRLNPYGSCFVCVVEVKGARTLIPACATKLREGIEIETNSDKVMASRKTALELILSNHYGDCVAPCKLTCPAGCDIQGYVGLVANKKYDDAIKLIKDTIPLPASIGRVCPKFCEEQCRRQYIEEPVAIDHIKRFVADWDLARTDSYTPSLKPKIGKKVAIVGGGPAGLSAAYYLTQEGVDVEIFEEKNILGGMLYFGIPQYRLPKEVLAKEVETITKLGMKINYGKIFGIDFNIDSLKKDGFDAVILAMGAWKAQNLGIPNETADGVLNGIKFLERVALKQPVDIHGKVAVVGGGNTAFDCARTALRMGASEVVMIYRRTKEEMPANEIEIHEAEEEGIKFQLLTAPLEVTVKKNRVTGLTCKKMKLGDPDASGRRSPMPIDGSDFTEEYNFIIAAIGQGPDYNILGEKRNDLVKDGKRLTINKETFQTTMPFLFAAGDYATGAATVVEALGSGKKAAMSALKFIKGEIVSFKPEFVSTREDLKNMDNEFFKDWDKKQREQIAIVNPEKRKTNFCEIESVFPEEQANKEASRCMECGCIDVYQCQLKKYADDYNAEETNYIGDCNVFKNDDSHRYLFREPSKCILCGRCVRLCSEKTNIGVYGYVKRGFETVVQPSFTIPLAQSDCVSCGVCISGCPVGAIVPKQPDQKKVPLKGQKIDSYCSHCSIGCANTVEVLSNSIYDIYENHPYLCEKGRFHFPQPVQTKETIDISKLSDFKDAIVYPTPSLSAEDYEALKEVSKKMNWKIANYYSQSSLWIAFANLKALPKMDFFKNELKAKSLVVFAGNIEKINPIALNRLTNIIKQDTTIFNINKEETIRLKNLSAKLLKSIDELKKQNLSDFAEIVLVLNPIDFDKTYGKDSSLNLYNYLTQSGIEVRTTLLSEGRNIYSFYDANNIYNESFGKKIYLQTLAGNDGKIEAVLVENGSVKYSFKFALSFQNDGTFLSSKNEYYQNIPLLNKNIGTLKSIFATHYGVDKIEVVKHKNLDKETQINKSAEEVSFPVDGFIKKYSLS
;
A
#
# COMPACT_ATOMS: atom_id res chain seq x y z
N ASN A 1 25.61 -2.52 -27.76
CA ASN A 1 24.39 -2.02 -28.44
C ASN A 1 24.63 -0.75 -29.29
N GLY A 2 25.76 -0.61 -30.00
CA GLY A 2 26.00 0.50 -30.93
C GLY A 2 26.54 1.82 -30.36
N ASN A 3 26.51 2.01 -29.03
CA ASN A 3 27.04 3.23 -28.38
C ASN A 3 28.55 3.10 -28.08
N LYS A 4 29.32 4.16 -28.33
CA LYS A 4 30.71 4.31 -27.87
C LYS A 4 30.71 5.14 -26.59
N ILE A 5 31.31 4.62 -25.51
CA ILE A 5 31.33 5.24 -24.19
C ILE A 5 32.78 5.32 -23.72
N VAL A 6 33.18 6.48 -23.21
CA VAL A 6 34.50 6.71 -22.59
C VAL A 6 34.31 6.69 -21.09
N SER A 7 35.17 5.95 -20.37
CA SER A 7 35.10 5.82 -18.91
C SER A 7 36.45 5.43 -18.32
N ASP A 8 36.53 5.44 -16.99
CA ASP A 8 37.70 5.00 -16.21
C ASP A 8 37.81 3.47 -16.25
N ASP A 9 39.03 2.94 -16.40
CA ASP A 9 39.29 1.50 -16.47
C ASP A 9 39.07 0.77 -15.14
N ASN A 10 38.98 1.51 -14.03
CA ASN A 10 38.73 0.96 -12.70
C ASN A 10 37.29 0.54 -12.45
N LEU A 11 36.35 0.86 -13.33
CA LEU A 11 34.94 0.49 -13.18
C LEU A 11 34.66 -0.95 -13.63
N THR A 12 33.60 -1.55 -13.08
CA THR A 12 33.05 -2.79 -13.64
C THR A 12 32.13 -2.49 -14.83
N ILE A 13 31.80 -3.51 -15.62
CA ILE A 13 30.81 -3.38 -16.70
C ILE A 13 29.46 -2.90 -16.12
N LEU A 14 29.07 -3.39 -14.94
CA LEU A 14 27.83 -2.97 -14.29
C LEU A 14 27.88 -1.50 -13.87
N ASP A 15 29.00 -1.05 -13.29
CA ASP A 15 29.17 0.36 -12.89
C ASP A 15 29.06 1.29 -14.11
N LEU A 16 29.68 0.90 -15.23
CA LEU A 16 29.57 1.61 -16.51
C LEU A 16 28.12 1.68 -16.99
N ALA A 17 27.40 0.56 -16.93
CA ALA A 17 26.02 0.47 -17.36
C ALA A 17 25.12 1.40 -16.51
N ILE A 18 25.29 1.38 -15.19
CA ILE A 18 24.56 2.27 -14.25
C ILE A 18 24.83 3.74 -14.58
N GLN A 19 26.09 4.14 -14.78
CA GLN A 19 26.45 5.53 -15.12
C GLN A 19 25.85 6.02 -16.44
N ASN A 20 25.48 5.10 -17.34
CA ASN A 20 24.94 5.41 -18.66
C ASN A 20 23.46 5.06 -18.81
N ASN A 21 22.74 4.82 -17.70
CA ASN A 21 21.32 4.43 -17.68
C ASN A 21 21.01 3.18 -18.53
N ILE A 22 21.95 2.23 -18.59
CA ILE A 22 21.75 0.92 -19.21
C ILE A 22 21.39 -0.06 -18.11
N GLU A 23 20.18 -0.62 -18.17
CA GLU A 23 19.74 -1.60 -17.18
C GLU A 23 20.40 -2.97 -17.43
N ILE A 24 21.14 -3.45 -16.43
CA ILE A 24 21.58 -4.84 -16.33
C ILE A 24 20.99 -5.40 -15.03
N PRO A 25 20.14 -6.45 -15.08
CA PRO A 25 19.43 -6.94 -13.91
C PRO A 25 20.38 -7.63 -12.92
N THR A 26 20.15 -7.41 -11.62
CA THR A 26 20.94 -8.01 -10.54
C THR A 26 20.06 -8.37 -9.35
N LEU A 27 20.30 -9.52 -8.72
CA LEU A 27 19.61 -9.92 -7.48
C LEU A 27 20.55 -9.96 -6.26
N CYS A 28 21.80 -10.41 -6.46
CA CYS A 28 22.80 -10.51 -5.40
C CYS A 28 23.69 -9.27 -5.23
N PHE A 29 23.55 -8.27 -6.10
CA PHE A 29 24.33 -7.03 -6.05
C PHE A 29 23.67 -6.03 -5.08
N ASP A 30 24.51 -5.32 -4.35
CA ASP A 30 24.14 -4.16 -3.53
C ASP A 30 25.31 -3.18 -3.66
N ASN A 31 25.02 -1.91 -3.93
CA ASN A 31 26.06 -0.89 -4.15
C ASN A 31 26.96 -0.65 -2.93
N ARG A 32 26.55 -1.08 -1.73
CA ARG A 32 27.37 -1.02 -0.52
C ARG A 32 28.40 -2.14 -0.51
N LEU A 33 28.15 -3.27 -1.15
CA LEU A 33 28.97 -4.49 -1.05
C LEU A 33 29.91 -4.64 -2.24
N ASN A 34 31.04 -5.32 -2.01
CA ASN A 34 31.88 -5.77 -3.12
C ASN A 34 31.12 -6.82 -3.97
N PRO A 35 31.25 -6.79 -5.31
CA PRO A 35 30.56 -7.73 -6.18
C PRO A 35 30.91 -9.20 -5.89
N TYR A 36 29.91 -10.07 -5.91
CA TYR A 36 30.04 -11.51 -5.63
C TYR A 36 29.70 -12.41 -6.84
N GLY A 37 28.82 -11.95 -7.74
CA GLY A 37 28.53 -12.63 -9.00
C GLY A 37 27.79 -13.98 -8.88
N SER A 38 26.99 -14.23 -7.84
CA SER A 38 26.35 -15.54 -7.63
C SER A 38 25.02 -15.75 -8.35
N CYS A 39 24.23 -14.70 -8.61
CA CYS A 39 22.90 -14.89 -9.19
C CYS A 39 22.90 -15.15 -10.70
N PHE A 40 24.01 -14.85 -11.41
CA PHE A 40 24.14 -14.94 -12.87
C PHE A 40 23.09 -14.20 -13.72
N VAL A 41 22.20 -13.40 -13.12
CA VAL A 41 21.25 -12.57 -13.85
C VAL A 41 21.95 -11.39 -14.55
N CYS A 42 23.09 -10.92 -14.01
CA CYS A 42 23.84 -9.79 -14.55
C CYS A 42 24.78 -10.11 -15.72
N VAL A 43 24.63 -11.29 -16.33
CA VAL A 43 25.53 -11.71 -17.42
C VAL A 43 25.37 -10.84 -18.67
N VAL A 44 26.48 -10.65 -19.38
CA VAL A 44 26.57 -9.93 -20.65
C VAL A 44 27.42 -10.72 -21.63
N GLU A 45 27.26 -10.44 -22.92
CA GLU A 45 28.11 -10.96 -23.96
C GLU A 45 29.23 -9.96 -24.26
N VAL A 46 30.47 -10.46 -24.29
CA VAL A 46 31.64 -9.67 -24.63
C VAL A 46 32.32 -10.29 -25.83
N LYS A 47 32.58 -9.49 -26.86
CA LYS A 47 33.17 -9.97 -28.10
C LYS A 47 34.54 -10.61 -27.85
N GLY A 48 34.71 -11.83 -28.37
CA GLY A 48 35.92 -12.63 -28.16
C GLY A 48 35.95 -13.43 -26.85
N ALA A 49 34.98 -13.25 -25.94
CA ALA A 49 34.81 -14.13 -24.80
C ALA A 49 34.12 -15.44 -25.21
N ARG A 50 34.55 -16.58 -24.64
CA ARG A 50 33.96 -17.90 -24.93
C ARG A 50 32.58 -18.09 -24.28
N THR A 51 32.39 -17.50 -23.11
CA THR A 51 31.18 -17.61 -22.30
C THR A 51 30.61 -16.24 -22.03
N LEU A 52 29.34 -16.19 -21.59
CA LEU A 52 28.81 -14.97 -20.98
C LEU A 52 29.57 -14.67 -19.70
N ILE A 53 29.75 -13.39 -19.40
CA ILE A 53 30.53 -12.95 -18.24
C ILE A 53 29.67 -12.12 -17.28
N PRO A 54 29.85 -12.23 -15.96
CA PRO A 54 29.13 -11.40 -14.99
C PRO A 54 29.53 -9.93 -15.09
N ALA A 55 28.58 -9.05 -15.42
CA ALA A 55 28.86 -7.62 -15.52
C ALA A 55 29.31 -7.00 -14.19
N CYS A 56 28.80 -7.52 -13.06
CA CYS A 56 29.10 -6.96 -11.74
C CYS A 56 30.55 -7.16 -11.29
N ALA A 57 31.24 -8.19 -11.79
CA ALA A 57 32.60 -8.54 -11.33
C ALA A 57 33.68 -8.29 -12.40
N THR A 58 33.30 -8.01 -13.65
CA THR A 58 34.25 -7.82 -14.74
C THR A 58 34.68 -6.35 -14.83
N LYS A 59 35.98 -6.08 -14.70
CA LYS A 59 36.58 -4.76 -14.91
C LYS A 59 36.65 -4.39 -16.39
N LEU A 60 36.58 -3.10 -16.68
CA LEU A 60 36.71 -2.59 -18.04
C LEU A 60 38.14 -2.73 -18.55
N ARG A 61 38.27 -2.78 -19.87
CA ARG A 61 39.53 -2.63 -20.61
C ARG A 61 39.27 -1.86 -21.89
N GLU A 62 40.28 -1.18 -22.40
CA GLU A 62 40.16 -0.43 -23.64
C GLU A 62 39.68 -1.33 -24.80
N GLY A 63 38.76 -0.79 -25.62
CA GLY A 63 38.23 -1.49 -26.78
C GLY A 63 37.27 -2.65 -26.49
N ILE A 64 36.80 -2.82 -25.24
CA ILE A 64 35.81 -3.85 -24.91
C ILE A 64 34.47 -3.61 -25.63
N GLU A 65 34.00 -4.60 -26.39
CA GLU A 65 32.68 -4.57 -27.04
C GLU A 65 31.71 -5.44 -26.24
N ILE A 66 30.61 -4.82 -25.77
CA ILE A 66 29.64 -5.44 -24.86
C ILE A 66 28.24 -5.40 -25.47
N GLU A 67 27.56 -6.53 -25.41
CA GLU A 67 26.16 -6.70 -25.79
C GLU A 67 25.35 -7.19 -24.58
N THR A 68 24.32 -6.41 -24.20
CA THR A 68 23.57 -6.64 -22.97
C THR A 68 22.28 -7.43 -23.19
N ASN A 69 21.83 -7.54 -24.44
CA ASN A 69 20.50 -8.02 -24.84
C ASN A 69 20.55 -9.00 -26.03
N SER A 70 21.67 -9.69 -26.26
CA SER A 70 21.70 -10.74 -27.28
C SER A 70 20.76 -11.89 -26.89
N ASP A 71 20.28 -12.67 -27.86
CA ASP A 71 19.39 -13.81 -27.60
C ASP A 71 19.99 -14.78 -26.57
N LYS A 72 21.32 -14.97 -26.62
CA LYS A 72 22.07 -15.79 -25.68
C LYS A 72 22.02 -15.23 -24.25
N VAL A 73 22.16 -13.91 -24.09
CA VAL A 73 22.03 -13.23 -22.78
C VAL A 73 20.60 -13.35 -22.26
N MET A 74 19.60 -13.08 -23.10
CA MET A 74 18.18 -13.17 -22.70
C MET A 74 17.81 -14.58 -22.24
N ALA A 75 18.22 -15.62 -22.99
CA ALA A 75 17.98 -17.02 -22.65
C ALA A 75 18.70 -17.44 -21.35
N SER A 76 19.94 -16.99 -21.15
CA SER A 76 20.70 -17.27 -19.93
C SER A 76 20.06 -16.62 -18.69
N ARG A 77 19.57 -15.37 -18.83
CA ARG A 77 18.88 -14.67 -17.73
C ARG A 77 17.57 -15.34 -17.38
N LYS A 78 16.76 -15.70 -18.38
CA LYS A 78 15.54 -16.49 -18.18
C LYS A 78 15.83 -17.78 -17.42
N THR A 79 16.81 -18.57 -17.88
CA THR A 79 17.22 -19.82 -17.22
C THR A 79 17.65 -19.60 -15.76
N ALA A 80 18.45 -18.57 -15.49
CA ALA A 80 18.90 -18.25 -14.13
C ALA A 80 17.72 -17.89 -13.21
N LEU A 81 16.75 -17.12 -13.71
CA LEU A 81 15.54 -16.76 -12.97
C LEU A 81 14.66 -17.98 -12.69
N GLU A 82 14.46 -18.86 -13.67
CA GLU A 82 13.66 -20.09 -13.48
C GLU A 82 14.30 -21.05 -12.46
N LEU A 83 15.63 -21.17 -12.48
CA LEU A 83 16.35 -21.95 -11.46
C LEU A 83 16.22 -21.33 -10.05
N ILE A 84 16.27 -20.00 -9.94
CA ILE A 84 16.03 -19.32 -8.65
C ILE A 84 14.58 -19.54 -8.19
N LEU A 85 13.62 -19.48 -9.12
CA LEU A 85 12.20 -19.70 -8.84
C LEU A 85 11.91 -21.12 -8.39
N SER A 86 12.67 -22.12 -8.84
CA SER A 86 12.45 -23.53 -8.47
C SER A 86 12.47 -23.82 -6.96
N ASN A 87 13.12 -22.98 -6.16
CA ASN A 87 13.15 -23.08 -4.69
C ASN A 87 12.58 -21.83 -3.99
N HIS A 88 12.03 -20.87 -4.73
CA HIS A 88 11.33 -19.72 -4.15
C HIS A 88 9.87 -20.10 -3.88
N TYR A 89 9.45 -20.01 -2.62
CA TYR A 89 8.12 -20.43 -2.21
C TYR A 89 7.41 -19.37 -1.38
N GLY A 90 6.48 -18.67 -2.02
CA GLY A 90 5.66 -17.65 -1.39
C GLY A 90 4.71 -17.01 -2.39
N ASP A 91 3.56 -16.53 -1.91
CA ASP A 91 2.62 -15.85 -2.79
C ASP A 91 3.06 -14.42 -3.04
N CYS A 92 3.22 -14.05 -4.31
CA CYS A 92 3.35 -12.64 -4.66
C CYS A 92 2.08 -11.88 -4.26
N VAL A 93 0.91 -12.45 -4.57
CA VAL A 93 -0.39 -11.81 -4.38
C VAL A 93 -1.33 -12.77 -3.64
N ALA A 94 -2.14 -12.23 -2.72
CA ALA A 94 -3.10 -13.04 -1.97
C ALA A 94 -4.12 -13.74 -2.90
N PRO A 95 -4.47 -15.02 -2.67
CA PRO A 95 -5.42 -15.76 -3.52
C PRO A 95 -6.79 -15.08 -3.66
N CYS A 96 -7.26 -14.41 -2.61
CA CYS A 96 -8.51 -13.67 -2.62
C CYS A 96 -8.53 -12.53 -3.65
N LYS A 97 -7.39 -11.89 -3.94
CA LYS A 97 -7.25 -10.87 -5.01
C LYS A 97 -7.22 -11.51 -6.39
N LEU A 98 -6.53 -12.64 -6.54
CA LEU A 98 -6.43 -13.37 -7.82
C LEU A 98 -7.79 -13.89 -8.30
N THR A 99 -8.63 -14.37 -7.39
CA THR A 99 -9.97 -14.88 -7.73
C THR A 99 -11.02 -13.78 -7.90
N CYS A 100 -10.78 -12.57 -7.38
CA CYS A 100 -11.73 -11.46 -7.53
C CYS A 100 -11.79 -11.01 -9.00
N PRO A 101 -12.96 -11.07 -9.68
CA PRO A 101 -13.04 -10.69 -11.09
C PRO A 101 -12.72 -9.22 -11.38
N ALA A 102 -12.88 -8.35 -10.38
CA ALA A 102 -12.51 -6.94 -10.46
C ALA A 102 -11.02 -6.68 -10.09
N GLY A 103 -10.28 -7.69 -9.62
CA GLY A 103 -8.89 -7.58 -9.18
C GLY A 103 -8.70 -6.77 -7.90
N CYS A 104 -9.71 -6.78 -7.00
CA CYS A 104 -9.73 -5.95 -5.80
C CYS A 104 -8.64 -6.33 -4.79
N ASP A 105 -7.97 -5.32 -4.21
CA ASP A 105 -6.92 -5.54 -3.21
C ASP A 105 -7.46 -5.86 -1.82
N ILE A 106 -7.91 -7.10 -1.68
CA ILE A 106 -8.58 -7.59 -0.47
C ILE A 106 -7.66 -7.64 0.74
N GLN A 107 -6.43 -8.13 0.59
CA GLN A 107 -5.47 -8.10 1.70
C GLN A 107 -5.23 -6.66 2.15
N GLY A 108 -5.07 -5.74 1.19
CA GLY A 108 -4.88 -4.32 1.43
C GLY A 108 -6.00 -3.69 2.26
N TYR A 109 -7.24 -3.72 1.77
CA TYR A 109 -8.32 -3.00 2.45
C TYR A 109 -8.73 -3.68 3.75
N VAL A 110 -8.65 -5.02 3.84
CA VAL A 110 -8.97 -5.73 5.09
C VAL A 110 -7.97 -5.34 6.18
N GLY A 111 -6.66 -5.29 5.90
CA GLY A 111 -5.72 -4.84 6.92
C GLY A 111 -5.80 -3.34 7.22
N LEU A 112 -6.21 -2.50 6.26
CA LEU A 112 -6.56 -1.10 6.56
C LEU A 112 -7.75 -0.99 7.51
N VAL A 113 -8.78 -1.82 7.36
CA VAL A 113 -9.90 -1.89 8.32
C VAL A 113 -9.43 -2.36 9.68
N ALA A 114 -8.60 -3.41 9.76
CA ALA A 114 -8.02 -3.86 11.03
C ALA A 114 -7.21 -2.75 11.74
N ASN A 115 -6.60 -1.86 10.96
CA ASN A 115 -5.86 -0.70 11.44
C ASN A 115 -6.72 0.57 11.63
N LYS A 116 -8.05 0.48 11.51
CA LYS A 116 -9.01 1.60 11.61
C LYS A 116 -8.80 2.73 10.60
N LYS A 117 -8.21 2.43 9.43
CA LYS A 117 -7.93 3.39 8.34
C LYS A 117 -9.00 3.31 7.24
N TYR A 118 -10.26 3.62 7.59
CA TYR A 118 -11.39 3.45 6.67
C TYR A 118 -11.34 4.38 5.45
N ASP A 119 -10.85 5.61 5.61
CA ASP A 119 -10.66 6.55 4.49
C ASP A 119 -9.69 5.98 3.43
N ASP A 120 -8.66 5.24 3.85
CA ASP A 120 -7.72 4.59 2.92
C ASP A 120 -8.31 3.29 2.35
N ALA A 121 -9.06 2.55 3.18
CA ALA A 121 -9.70 1.31 2.76
C ALA A 121 -10.71 1.56 1.63
N ILE A 122 -11.54 2.60 1.75
CA ILE A 122 -12.54 2.93 0.71
C ILE A 122 -11.88 3.37 -0.59
N LYS A 123 -10.78 4.15 -0.53
CA LYS A 123 -9.98 4.54 -1.70
C LYS A 123 -9.49 3.31 -2.46
N LEU A 124 -8.84 2.40 -1.73
CA LEU A 124 -8.29 1.18 -2.31
C LEU A 124 -9.36 0.26 -2.90
N ILE A 125 -10.53 0.17 -2.27
CA ILE A 125 -11.67 -0.57 -2.83
C ILE A 125 -12.12 0.11 -4.14
N LYS A 126 -12.32 1.43 -4.13
CA LYS A 126 -12.79 2.23 -5.28
C LYS A 126 -11.77 2.33 -6.44
N ASP A 127 -10.51 1.93 -6.25
CA ASP A 127 -9.53 1.74 -7.35
C ASP A 127 -9.92 0.61 -8.31
N THR A 128 -10.75 -0.35 -7.85
CA THR A 128 -11.13 -1.56 -8.61
C THR A 128 -12.63 -1.78 -8.66
N ILE A 129 -13.37 -1.32 -7.65
CA ILE A 129 -14.81 -1.51 -7.52
C ILE A 129 -15.47 -0.13 -7.33
N PRO A 130 -16.07 0.47 -8.39
CA PRO A 130 -16.72 1.78 -8.28
C PRO A 130 -18.08 1.75 -7.56
N LEU A 131 -18.67 0.57 -7.39
CA LEU A 131 -19.96 0.35 -6.72
C LEU A 131 -19.82 -0.56 -5.47
N PRO A 132 -18.94 -0.24 -4.49
CA PRO A 132 -18.61 -1.16 -3.40
C PRO A 132 -19.76 -1.50 -2.45
N ALA A 133 -20.68 -0.57 -2.16
CA ALA A 133 -21.85 -0.77 -1.32
C ALA A 133 -22.86 -1.71 -2.00
N SER A 134 -23.04 -1.59 -3.31
CA SER A 134 -23.84 -2.56 -4.08
C SER A 134 -23.17 -3.94 -4.09
N ILE A 135 -21.87 -4.01 -4.38
CA ILE A 135 -21.17 -5.31 -4.43
C ILE A 135 -21.15 -5.99 -3.06
N GLY A 136 -20.99 -5.25 -1.96
CA GLY A 136 -21.03 -5.80 -0.60
C GLY A 136 -22.37 -6.43 -0.19
N ARG A 137 -23.40 -6.38 -1.05
CA ARG A 137 -24.73 -6.98 -0.83
C ARG A 137 -25.05 -8.12 -1.79
N VAL A 138 -24.42 -8.14 -2.97
CA VAL A 138 -24.84 -9.01 -4.09
C VAL A 138 -23.71 -9.91 -4.60
N CYS A 139 -22.51 -9.79 -4.03
CA CYS A 139 -21.35 -10.58 -4.43
C CYS A 139 -21.56 -12.07 -4.10
N PRO A 140 -21.18 -12.98 -5.02
CA PRO A 140 -21.11 -14.42 -4.71
C PRO A 140 -19.96 -14.81 -3.77
N LYS A 141 -19.08 -13.87 -3.41
CA LYS A 141 -17.98 -14.07 -2.44
C LYS A 141 -16.85 -15.02 -2.91
N PHE A 142 -16.48 -14.99 -4.20
CA PHE A 142 -15.32 -15.71 -4.77
C PHE A 142 -14.04 -15.62 -3.92
N CYS A 143 -13.79 -14.44 -3.35
CA CYS A 143 -12.63 -14.18 -2.50
C CYS A 143 -12.62 -14.97 -1.18
N GLU A 144 -13.79 -15.32 -0.64
CA GLU A 144 -13.94 -16.10 0.59
C GLU A 144 -13.73 -17.60 0.32
N GLU A 145 -14.13 -18.11 -0.85
CA GLU A 145 -13.91 -19.49 -1.28
C GLU A 145 -12.43 -19.86 -1.37
N GLN A 146 -11.57 -18.89 -1.71
CA GLN A 146 -10.10 -19.08 -1.79
C GLN A 146 -9.37 -18.53 -0.56
N CYS A 147 -10.08 -18.15 0.50
CA CYS A 147 -9.47 -17.62 1.71
C CYS A 147 -8.70 -18.73 2.45
N ARG A 148 -7.43 -18.50 2.77
CA ARG A 148 -6.60 -19.52 3.42
C ARG A 148 -6.94 -19.82 4.87
N ARG A 149 -7.76 -18.99 5.52
CA ARG A 149 -8.26 -19.32 6.86
C ARG A 149 -9.04 -20.63 6.86
N GLN A 150 -9.63 -21.03 5.72
CA GLN A 150 -10.37 -22.29 5.56
C GLN A 150 -9.59 -23.55 5.95
N TYR A 151 -8.24 -23.52 5.87
CA TYR A 151 -7.39 -24.63 6.29
C TYR A 151 -7.26 -24.76 7.82
N ILE A 152 -7.75 -23.78 8.58
CA ILE A 152 -7.69 -23.75 10.04
C ILE A 152 -9.10 -23.70 10.64
N GLU A 153 -9.97 -22.90 10.05
CA GLU A 153 -11.31 -22.54 10.53
C GLU A 153 -12.13 -21.83 9.44
N GLU A 154 -13.22 -21.13 9.76
CA GLU A 154 -14.00 -20.40 8.76
C GLU A 154 -13.24 -19.25 8.08
N PRO A 155 -13.54 -18.96 6.79
CA PRO A 155 -12.92 -17.86 6.06
C PRO A 155 -13.22 -16.50 6.68
N VAL A 156 -12.44 -15.47 6.28
CA VAL A 156 -12.71 -14.08 6.66
C VAL A 156 -13.98 -13.61 5.95
N ALA A 157 -14.87 -12.90 6.65
CA ALA A 157 -16.07 -12.26 6.08
C ALA A 157 -15.71 -10.99 5.28
N ILE A 158 -14.95 -11.19 4.22
CA ILE A 158 -14.40 -10.16 3.33
C ILE A 158 -15.51 -9.28 2.76
N ASP A 159 -16.63 -9.88 2.32
CA ASP A 159 -17.71 -9.13 1.69
C ASP A 159 -18.42 -8.19 2.67
N HIS A 160 -18.62 -8.66 3.92
CA HIS A 160 -19.23 -7.87 4.99
C HIS A 160 -18.31 -6.74 5.48
N ILE A 161 -16.99 -6.96 5.51
CA ILE A 161 -16.01 -5.89 5.81
C ILE A 161 -16.08 -4.78 4.75
N LYS A 162 -16.10 -5.16 3.46
CA LYS A 162 -16.24 -4.20 2.36
C LYS A 162 -17.56 -3.43 2.44
N ARG A 163 -18.67 -4.12 2.76
CA ARG A 163 -19.98 -3.47 2.99
C ARG A 163 -19.92 -2.44 4.11
N PHE A 164 -19.30 -2.78 5.25
CA PHE A 164 -19.10 -1.84 6.35
C PHE A 164 -18.38 -0.56 5.90
N VAL A 165 -17.25 -0.69 5.19
CA VAL A 165 -16.47 0.47 4.72
C VAL A 165 -17.26 1.30 3.70
N ALA A 166 -17.98 0.65 2.78
CA ALA A 166 -18.74 1.33 1.76
C ALA A 166 -19.94 2.10 2.34
N ASP A 167 -20.66 1.50 3.28
CA ASP A 167 -21.79 2.14 3.95
C ASP A 167 -21.31 3.27 4.89
N TRP A 168 -20.16 3.08 5.55
CA TRP A 168 -19.50 4.13 6.33
C TRP A 168 -19.13 5.35 5.47
N ASP A 169 -18.65 5.15 4.24
CA ASP A 169 -18.35 6.24 3.29
C ASP A 169 -19.63 6.93 2.80
N LEU A 170 -20.65 6.17 2.42
CA LEU A 170 -21.94 6.71 1.91
C LEU A 170 -22.77 7.44 2.99
N ALA A 171 -22.55 7.13 4.27
CA ALA A 171 -23.21 7.83 5.38
C ALA A 171 -22.68 9.26 5.60
N ARG A 172 -21.52 9.59 5.03
CA ARG A 172 -20.84 10.87 5.23
C ARG A 172 -21.19 11.89 4.15
N THR A 173 -21.17 13.17 4.53
CA THR A 173 -21.36 14.28 3.58
C THR A 173 -20.16 14.47 2.65
N ASP A 174 -18.98 14.03 3.07
CA ASP A 174 -17.70 14.13 2.37
C ASP A 174 -17.22 12.77 1.85
N SER A 175 -18.14 11.95 1.33
CA SER A 175 -17.83 10.64 0.75
C SER A 175 -16.69 10.71 -0.28
N TYR A 176 -15.82 9.72 -0.29
CA TYR A 176 -14.65 9.72 -1.14
C TYR A 176 -15.00 9.81 -2.63
N THR A 177 -14.35 10.78 -3.29
CA THR A 177 -14.40 11.02 -4.72
C THR A 177 -12.98 10.97 -5.29
N PRO A 178 -12.71 10.21 -6.37
CA PRO A 178 -11.38 10.15 -6.97
C PRO A 178 -10.97 11.48 -7.61
N SER A 179 -9.66 11.73 -7.66
CA SER A 179 -9.10 12.87 -8.38
C SER A 179 -9.13 12.64 -9.89
N LEU A 180 -9.47 13.67 -10.66
CA LEU A 180 -9.48 13.63 -12.12
C LEU A 180 -8.16 14.14 -12.71
N LYS A 181 -7.63 13.45 -13.72
CA LYS A 181 -6.51 13.94 -14.54
C LYS A 181 -6.97 15.07 -15.46
N PRO A 182 -6.03 15.92 -15.95
CA PRO A 182 -6.35 16.93 -16.95
C PRO A 182 -7.03 16.35 -18.18
N LYS A 183 -7.95 17.11 -18.78
CA LYS A 183 -8.67 16.70 -19.99
C LYS A 183 -7.69 16.46 -21.14
N ILE A 184 -7.85 15.33 -21.84
CA ILE A 184 -6.99 14.95 -22.98
C ILE A 184 -7.61 15.27 -24.35
N GLY A 185 -8.81 15.85 -24.39
CA GLY A 185 -9.51 16.22 -25.62
C GLY A 185 -10.00 15.03 -26.46
N LYS A 186 -10.24 13.88 -25.82
CA LYS A 186 -10.75 12.65 -26.44
C LYS A 186 -12.13 12.31 -25.91
N LYS A 187 -12.98 11.74 -26.76
CA LYS A 187 -14.39 11.48 -26.47
C LYS A 187 -14.75 10.00 -26.60
N VAL A 188 -15.45 9.44 -25.61
CA VAL A 188 -15.89 8.04 -25.63
C VAL A 188 -17.40 7.93 -25.36
N ALA A 189 -18.09 7.15 -26.21
CA ALA A 189 -19.50 6.82 -26.02
C ALA A 189 -19.63 5.49 -25.28
N ILE A 190 -20.51 5.44 -24.27
CA ILE A 190 -20.85 4.22 -23.54
C ILE A 190 -22.34 3.96 -23.75
N VAL A 191 -22.68 2.80 -24.28
CA VAL A 191 -24.07 2.41 -24.55
C VAL A 191 -24.53 1.47 -23.45
N GLY A 192 -25.41 1.94 -22.57
CA GLY A 192 -25.91 1.25 -21.38
C GLY A 192 -25.32 1.80 -20.07
N GLY A 193 -26.20 2.21 -19.16
CA GLY A 193 -25.91 2.74 -17.84
C GLY A 193 -25.93 1.71 -16.71
N GLY A 194 -25.69 0.44 -17.02
CA GLY A 194 -25.56 -0.66 -16.06
C GLY A 194 -24.18 -0.74 -15.39
N PRO A 195 -23.89 -1.79 -14.61
CA PRO A 195 -22.62 -1.92 -13.87
C PRO A 195 -21.38 -1.77 -14.75
N ALA A 196 -21.33 -2.48 -15.88
CA ALA A 196 -20.20 -2.41 -16.80
C ALA A 196 -20.01 -1.01 -17.42
N GLY A 197 -21.10 -0.34 -17.80
CA GLY A 197 -21.06 1.00 -18.36
C GLY A 197 -20.65 2.07 -17.35
N LEU A 198 -21.21 2.01 -16.13
CA LEU A 198 -20.81 2.88 -15.02
C LEU A 198 -19.35 2.67 -14.63
N SER A 199 -18.88 1.41 -14.62
CA SER A 199 -17.47 1.09 -14.38
C SER A 199 -16.57 1.70 -15.45
N ALA A 200 -16.90 1.51 -16.72
CA ALA A 200 -16.12 2.08 -17.81
C ALA A 200 -16.09 3.63 -17.75
N ALA A 201 -17.24 4.25 -17.47
CA ALA A 201 -17.36 5.70 -17.33
C ALA A 201 -16.51 6.24 -16.18
N TYR A 202 -16.52 5.56 -15.03
CA TYR A 202 -15.77 5.92 -13.83
C TYR A 202 -14.26 6.00 -14.12
N TYR A 203 -13.69 4.99 -14.78
CA TYR A 203 -12.25 4.97 -15.07
C TYR A 203 -11.85 5.91 -16.21
N LEU A 204 -12.62 6.00 -17.29
CA LEU A 204 -12.32 6.90 -18.40
C LEU A 204 -12.36 8.37 -17.96
N THR A 205 -13.35 8.74 -17.13
CA THR A 205 -13.49 10.11 -16.61
C THR A 205 -12.29 10.51 -15.76
N GLN A 206 -11.79 9.61 -14.90
CA GLN A 206 -10.58 9.83 -14.10
C GLN A 206 -9.34 10.08 -14.96
N GLU A 207 -9.27 9.48 -16.15
CA GLU A 207 -8.17 9.63 -17.10
C GLU A 207 -8.29 10.88 -17.98
N GLY A 208 -9.26 11.76 -17.71
CA GLY A 208 -9.45 13.02 -18.44
C GLY A 208 -10.18 12.86 -19.77
N VAL A 209 -10.85 11.73 -20.02
CA VAL A 209 -11.67 11.49 -21.22
C VAL A 209 -13.05 12.14 -21.04
N ASP A 210 -13.59 12.70 -22.12
CA ASP A 210 -14.97 13.17 -22.17
C ASP A 210 -15.91 12.00 -22.45
N VAL A 211 -16.70 11.61 -21.44
CA VAL A 211 -17.57 10.44 -21.50
C VAL A 211 -19.03 10.87 -21.68
N GLU A 212 -19.70 10.23 -22.65
CA GLU A 212 -21.17 10.28 -22.77
C GLU A 212 -21.78 8.89 -22.61
N ILE A 213 -22.72 8.74 -21.68
CA ILE A 213 -23.52 7.54 -21.48
C ILE A 213 -24.84 7.70 -22.23
N PHE A 214 -25.24 6.69 -22.99
CA PHE A 214 -26.54 6.58 -23.62
C PHE A 214 -27.32 5.45 -22.95
N GLU A 215 -28.43 5.79 -22.31
CA GLU A 215 -29.27 4.86 -21.54
C GLU A 215 -30.69 4.84 -22.09
N GLU A 216 -31.23 3.64 -22.29
CA GLU A 216 -32.59 3.42 -22.80
C GLU A 216 -33.63 3.92 -21.79
N LYS A 217 -33.43 3.62 -20.51
CA LYS A 217 -34.37 3.96 -19.43
C LYS A 217 -34.10 5.36 -18.89
N ASN A 218 -34.90 5.81 -17.93
CA ASN A 218 -34.74 7.08 -17.23
C ASN A 218 -33.95 6.96 -15.91
N ILE A 219 -33.42 5.77 -15.62
CA ILE A 219 -32.73 5.43 -14.37
C ILE A 219 -31.49 4.61 -14.70
N LEU A 220 -30.34 4.97 -14.10
CA LEU A 220 -29.08 4.23 -14.20
C LEU A 220 -29.02 3.06 -13.20
N GLY A 221 -28.04 2.18 -13.40
CA GLY A 221 -27.77 1.01 -12.54
C GLY A 221 -28.11 -0.32 -13.22
N GLY A 222 -28.89 -0.30 -14.31
CA GLY A 222 -29.22 -1.50 -15.08
C GLY A 222 -29.80 -2.62 -14.20
N MET A 223 -29.30 -3.85 -14.33
CA MET A 223 -29.79 -4.99 -13.56
C MET A 223 -29.69 -4.83 -12.03
N LEU A 224 -28.79 -3.96 -11.50
CA LEU A 224 -28.80 -3.64 -10.06
C LEU A 224 -30.10 -2.96 -9.64
N TYR A 225 -30.64 -2.08 -10.50
CA TYR A 225 -31.89 -1.39 -10.24
C TYR A 225 -33.11 -2.25 -10.59
N PHE A 226 -33.12 -2.88 -11.77
CA PHE A 226 -34.33 -3.54 -12.28
C PHE A 226 -34.42 -5.04 -11.96
N GLY A 227 -33.28 -5.71 -11.73
CA GLY A 227 -33.22 -7.16 -11.54
C GLY A 227 -33.03 -7.61 -10.09
N ILE A 228 -32.42 -6.80 -9.23
CA ILE A 228 -32.18 -7.19 -7.83
C ILE A 228 -33.27 -6.61 -6.92
N PRO A 229 -33.95 -7.40 -6.07
CA PRO A 229 -35.01 -6.88 -5.21
C PRO A 229 -34.53 -5.89 -4.13
N GLN A 230 -35.45 -5.03 -3.68
CA GLN A 230 -35.21 -4.01 -2.64
C GLN A 230 -34.68 -4.59 -1.33
N TYR A 231 -35.11 -5.79 -0.94
CA TYR A 231 -34.71 -6.42 0.33
C TYR A 231 -33.25 -6.93 0.32
N ARG A 232 -32.64 -7.09 -0.87
CA ARG A 232 -31.21 -7.44 -1.05
C ARG A 232 -30.36 -6.21 -1.32
N LEU A 233 -30.81 -5.36 -2.23
CA LEU A 233 -30.14 -4.12 -2.60
C LEU A 233 -31.13 -2.94 -2.54
N PRO A 234 -31.11 -2.16 -1.45
CA PRO A 234 -31.95 -0.98 -1.33
C PRO A 234 -31.68 0.02 -2.48
N LYS A 235 -32.74 0.47 -3.16
CA LYS A 235 -32.62 1.40 -4.29
C LYS A 235 -31.99 2.73 -3.91
N GLU A 236 -32.18 3.18 -2.67
CA GLU A 236 -31.56 4.41 -2.16
C GLU A 236 -30.04 4.30 -2.04
N VAL A 237 -29.52 3.14 -1.63
CA VAL A 237 -28.07 2.89 -1.55
C VAL A 237 -27.47 2.92 -2.96
N LEU A 238 -28.09 2.19 -3.90
CA LEU A 238 -27.67 2.21 -5.29
C LEU A 238 -27.72 3.61 -5.90
N ALA A 239 -28.79 4.37 -5.65
CA ALA A 239 -28.94 5.73 -6.18
C ALA A 239 -27.83 6.66 -5.67
N LYS A 240 -27.54 6.65 -4.36
CA LYS A 240 -26.42 7.42 -3.77
C LYS A 240 -25.09 7.02 -4.39
N GLU A 241 -24.86 5.73 -4.56
CA GLU A 241 -23.61 5.23 -5.12
C GLU A 241 -23.42 5.61 -6.59
N VAL A 242 -24.47 5.48 -7.41
CA VAL A 242 -24.47 5.96 -8.79
C VAL A 242 -24.25 7.47 -8.85
N GLU A 243 -24.84 8.24 -7.94
CA GLU A 243 -24.64 9.68 -7.84
C GLU A 243 -23.17 10.05 -7.61
N THR A 244 -22.43 9.28 -6.80
CA THR A 244 -20.98 9.52 -6.61
C THR A 244 -20.18 9.38 -7.91
N ILE A 245 -20.61 8.49 -8.81
CA ILE A 245 -19.99 8.32 -10.12
C ILE A 245 -20.39 9.46 -11.04
N THR A 246 -21.68 9.76 -11.17
CA THR A 246 -22.16 10.78 -12.14
C THR A 246 -21.67 12.19 -11.81
N LYS A 247 -21.43 12.50 -10.53
CA LYS A 247 -20.81 13.75 -10.06
C LYS A 247 -19.39 13.99 -10.59
N LEU A 248 -18.72 12.99 -11.17
CA LEU A 248 -17.42 13.17 -11.82
C LEU A 248 -17.50 13.96 -13.14
N GLY A 249 -18.71 14.25 -13.65
CA GLY A 249 -18.91 15.18 -14.77
C GLY A 249 -19.12 14.52 -16.13
N MET A 250 -19.50 13.25 -16.18
CA MET A 250 -19.95 12.59 -17.42
C MET A 250 -21.33 13.09 -17.86
N LYS A 251 -21.56 13.14 -19.18
CA LYS A 251 -22.87 13.48 -19.73
C LYS A 251 -23.73 12.22 -19.86
N ILE A 252 -25.01 12.33 -19.49
CA ILE A 252 -25.95 11.21 -19.51
C ILE A 252 -27.12 11.56 -20.42
N ASN A 253 -27.37 10.70 -21.40
CA ASN A 253 -28.43 10.83 -22.38
C ASN A 253 -29.47 9.71 -22.12
N TYR A 254 -30.49 10.03 -21.32
CA TYR A 254 -31.61 9.11 -21.02
C TYR A 254 -32.59 9.00 -22.19
N GLY A 255 -33.37 7.92 -22.23
CA GLY A 255 -34.39 7.71 -23.25
C GLY A 255 -33.82 7.52 -24.65
N LYS A 256 -32.56 7.07 -24.77
CA LYS A 256 -31.87 6.87 -26.05
C LYS A 256 -31.70 5.38 -26.31
N ILE A 257 -32.39 4.89 -27.34
CA ILE A 257 -32.42 3.47 -27.69
C ILE A 257 -31.45 3.21 -28.85
N PHE A 258 -30.40 2.44 -28.56
CA PHE A 258 -29.43 2.01 -29.58
C PHE A 258 -30.12 1.15 -30.66
N GLY A 259 -29.73 1.29 -31.93
CA GLY A 259 -30.36 0.63 -33.06
C GLY A 259 -31.67 1.28 -33.56
N ILE A 260 -32.29 2.17 -32.76
CA ILE A 260 -33.48 2.95 -33.16
C ILE A 260 -33.12 4.43 -33.31
N ASP A 261 -32.67 5.08 -32.23
CA ASP A 261 -32.36 6.52 -32.21
C ASP A 261 -30.95 6.83 -32.75
N PHE A 262 -30.01 5.91 -32.55
CA PHE A 262 -28.61 6.04 -32.94
C PHE A 262 -27.97 4.66 -33.14
N ASN A 263 -26.84 4.60 -33.84
CA ASN A 263 -26.11 3.36 -34.13
C ASN A 263 -24.59 3.59 -34.11
N ILE A 264 -23.81 2.55 -34.42
CA ILE A 264 -22.34 2.61 -34.41
C ILE A 264 -21.80 3.68 -35.36
N ASP A 265 -22.36 3.76 -36.56
CA ASP A 265 -21.89 4.69 -37.59
C ASP A 265 -22.25 6.14 -37.24
N SER A 266 -23.43 6.38 -36.64
CA SER A 266 -23.81 7.72 -36.17
C SER A 266 -22.91 8.18 -35.02
N LEU A 267 -22.57 7.31 -34.06
CA LEU A 267 -21.61 7.65 -33.00
C LEU A 267 -20.23 8.01 -33.57
N LYS A 268 -19.76 7.27 -34.58
CA LYS A 268 -18.50 7.62 -35.24
C LYS A 268 -18.58 8.99 -35.93
N LYS A 269 -19.73 9.29 -36.58
CA LYS A 269 -19.98 10.59 -37.23
C LYS A 269 -20.07 11.74 -36.23
N ASP A 270 -20.58 11.50 -35.03
CA ASP A 270 -20.69 12.46 -33.93
C ASP A 270 -19.35 12.74 -33.22
N GLY A 271 -18.24 12.20 -33.75
CA GLY A 271 -16.88 12.52 -33.32
C GLY A 271 -16.39 11.75 -32.10
N PHE A 272 -16.99 10.61 -31.79
CA PHE A 272 -16.48 9.73 -30.72
C PHE A 272 -15.24 8.95 -31.19
N ASP A 273 -14.15 9.03 -30.43
CA ASP A 273 -12.89 8.32 -30.72
C ASP A 273 -12.99 6.81 -30.44
N ALA A 274 -13.82 6.41 -29.48
CA ALA A 274 -14.14 5.00 -29.20
C ALA A 274 -15.57 4.83 -28.66
N VAL A 275 -16.09 3.60 -28.77
CA VAL A 275 -17.43 3.20 -28.32
C VAL A 275 -17.35 1.94 -27.46
N ILE A 276 -18.05 1.91 -26.32
CA ILE A 276 -18.17 0.74 -25.44
C ILE A 276 -19.64 0.29 -25.38
N LEU A 277 -19.92 -0.93 -25.84
CA LEU A 277 -21.23 -1.55 -25.76
C LEU A 277 -21.40 -2.29 -24.42
N ALA A 278 -22.28 -1.77 -23.55
CA ALA A 278 -22.49 -2.26 -22.18
C ALA A 278 -24.00 -2.41 -21.84
N MET A 279 -24.83 -2.72 -22.83
CA MET A 279 -26.30 -2.76 -22.72
C MET A 279 -26.83 -3.91 -21.87
N GLY A 280 -26.04 -4.94 -21.60
CA GLY A 280 -26.42 -6.11 -20.81
C GLY A 280 -27.24 -7.16 -21.57
N ALA A 281 -27.76 -8.15 -20.86
CA ALA A 281 -28.51 -9.29 -21.39
C ALA A 281 -30.00 -9.23 -21.04
N TRP A 282 -30.75 -8.34 -21.68
CA TRP A 282 -32.18 -8.11 -21.40
C TRP A 282 -33.14 -9.06 -22.12
N LYS A 283 -32.67 -9.82 -23.13
CA LYS A 283 -33.52 -10.74 -23.88
C LYS A 283 -33.75 -12.00 -23.06
N ALA A 284 -34.95 -12.15 -22.54
CA ALA A 284 -35.30 -13.32 -21.77
C ALA A 284 -35.58 -14.55 -22.64
N GLN A 285 -35.30 -15.74 -22.11
CA GLN A 285 -35.59 -17.00 -22.78
C GLN A 285 -37.06 -17.39 -22.59
N ASN A 286 -37.70 -17.85 -23.66
CA ASN A 286 -39.08 -18.36 -23.63
C ASN A 286 -39.10 -19.83 -23.20
N LEU A 287 -40.16 -20.25 -22.49
CA LEU A 287 -40.33 -21.65 -22.09
C LEU A 287 -40.51 -22.54 -23.33
N GLY A 288 -41.06 -21.98 -24.42
CA GLY A 288 -41.29 -22.70 -25.67
C GLY A 288 -42.44 -23.70 -25.56
N ILE A 289 -43.40 -23.43 -24.68
CA ILE A 289 -44.55 -24.29 -24.40
C ILE A 289 -45.86 -23.60 -24.84
N PRO A 290 -46.93 -24.37 -25.13
CA PRO A 290 -48.22 -23.79 -25.47
C PRO A 290 -48.75 -22.87 -24.36
N ASN A 291 -49.42 -21.79 -24.79
CA ASN A 291 -50.06 -20.76 -23.94
C ASN A 291 -49.10 -19.97 -23.02
N GLU A 292 -47.79 -19.93 -23.30
CA GLU A 292 -46.81 -19.18 -22.48
C GLU A 292 -46.99 -17.65 -22.48
N THR A 293 -47.83 -17.11 -23.39
CA THR A 293 -48.16 -15.68 -23.49
C THR A 293 -49.50 -15.31 -22.84
N ALA A 294 -50.14 -16.26 -22.15
CA ALA A 294 -51.42 -16.04 -21.48
C ALA A 294 -51.35 -15.02 -20.34
N ASP A 295 -52.49 -14.42 -20.01
CA ASP A 295 -52.60 -13.49 -18.89
C ASP A 295 -52.29 -14.21 -17.57
N GLY A 296 -51.36 -13.65 -16.79
CA GLY A 296 -50.85 -14.28 -15.55
C GLY A 296 -49.58 -15.11 -15.75
N VAL A 297 -49.00 -15.13 -16.95
CA VAL A 297 -47.64 -15.62 -17.21
C VAL A 297 -46.72 -14.43 -17.47
N LEU A 298 -45.65 -14.28 -16.69
CA LEU A 298 -44.63 -13.25 -16.89
C LEU A 298 -43.23 -13.84 -16.95
N ASN A 299 -42.37 -13.17 -17.71
CA ASN A 299 -40.95 -13.43 -17.62
C ASN A 299 -40.36 -12.84 -16.32
N GLY A 300 -39.41 -13.54 -15.70
CA GLY A 300 -38.78 -13.13 -14.44
C GLY A 300 -38.18 -11.71 -14.48
N ILE A 301 -37.48 -11.33 -15.55
CA ILE A 301 -36.90 -9.98 -15.67
C ILE A 301 -38.02 -8.93 -15.71
N LYS A 302 -39.05 -9.16 -16.53
CA LYS A 302 -40.20 -8.24 -16.64
C LYS A 302 -40.98 -8.16 -15.33
N PHE A 303 -41.10 -9.26 -14.60
CA PHE A 303 -41.73 -9.29 -13.28
C PHE A 303 -40.96 -8.40 -12.30
N LEU A 304 -39.65 -8.62 -12.15
CA LEU A 304 -38.80 -7.85 -11.24
C LEU A 304 -38.72 -6.37 -11.64
N GLU A 305 -38.66 -6.08 -12.95
CA GLU A 305 -38.69 -4.72 -13.49
C GLU A 305 -39.99 -3.99 -13.11
N ARG A 306 -41.15 -4.64 -13.28
CA ARG A 306 -42.45 -4.07 -12.87
C ARG A 306 -42.48 -3.76 -11.38
N VAL A 307 -41.99 -4.68 -10.56
CA VAL A 307 -41.91 -4.50 -9.10
C VAL A 307 -40.99 -3.34 -8.74
N ALA A 308 -39.81 -3.26 -9.35
CA ALA A 308 -38.85 -2.18 -9.12
C ALA A 308 -39.44 -0.79 -9.50
N LEU A 309 -40.21 -0.74 -10.59
CA LEU A 309 -40.91 0.46 -11.05
C LEU A 309 -42.24 0.73 -10.31
N LYS A 310 -42.59 -0.07 -9.29
CA LYS A 310 -43.85 0.01 -8.55
C LYS A 310 -45.09 -0.07 -9.46
N GLN A 311 -44.98 -0.78 -10.57
CA GLN A 311 -46.09 -1.07 -11.45
C GLN A 311 -46.96 -2.18 -10.85
N PRO A 312 -48.29 -2.15 -11.05
CA PRO A 312 -49.17 -3.17 -10.51
C PRO A 312 -48.88 -4.55 -11.12
N VAL A 313 -48.71 -5.55 -10.25
CA VAL A 313 -48.69 -6.96 -10.61
C VAL A 313 -49.66 -7.70 -9.70
N ASP A 314 -50.66 -8.36 -10.29
CA ASP A 314 -51.69 -9.09 -9.56
C ASP A 314 -51.17 -10.47 -9.13
N ILE A 315 -50.41 -10.48 -8.03
CA ILE A 315 -49.91 -11.71 -7.40
C ILE A 315 -50.88 -12.11 -6.28
N HIS A 316 -51.50 -13.28 -6.44
CA HIS A 316 -52.36 -13.89 -5.43
C HIS A 316 -52.38 -15.41 -5.60
N GLY A 317 -52.83 -16.13 -4.56
CA GLY A 317 -52.99 -17.58 -4.62
C GLY A 317 -51.66 -18.33 -4.78
N LYS A 318 -51.70 -19.46 -5.50
CA LYS A 318 -50.53 -20.34 -5.71
C LYS A 318 -49.74 -19.89 -6.95
N VAL A 319 -48.45 -19.62 -6.78
CA VAL A 319 -47.55 -19.11 -7.84
C VAL A 319 -46.49 -20.15 -8.20
N ALA A 320 -46.34 -20.43 -9.50
CA ALA A 320 -45.23 -21.23 -10.02
C ALA A 320 -44.07 -20.34 -10.47
N VAL A 321 -42.85 -20.67 -10.05
CA VAL A 321 -41.62 -20.04 -10.58
C VAL A 321 -40.79 -21.11 -11.28
N VAL A 322 -40.63 -21.00 -12.59
CA VAL A 322 -39.89 -21.99 -13.39
C VAL A 322 -38.45 -21.52 -13.56
N GLY A 323 -37.50 -22.22 -12.94
CA GLY A 323 -36.08 -21.87 -12.98
C GLY A 323 -35.34 -22.31 -11.72
N GLY A 324 -34.02 -22.10 -11.69
CA GLY A 324 -33.20 -22.43 -10.51
C GLY A 324 -31.97 -21.54 -10.32
N GLY A 325 -31.82 -20.46 -11.11
CA GLY A 325 -30.75 -19.47 -10.93
C GLY A 325 -31.19 -18.33 -10.02
N ASN A 326 -30.28 -17.40 -9.69
CA ASN A 326 -30.54 -16.29 -8.76
C ASN A 326 -31.80 -15.49 -9.09
N THR A 327 -32.07 -15.20 -10.38
CA THR A 327 -33.30 -14.52 -10.82
C THR A 327 -34.58 -15.27 -10.42
N ALA A 328 -34.57 -16.61 -10.44
CA ALA A 328 -35.72 -17.41 -10.03
C ALA A 328 -35.98 -17.29 -8.52
N PHE A 329 -34.91 -17.27 -7.71
CA PHE A 329 -35.02 -17.05 -6.26
C PHE A 329 -35.51 -15.65 -5.93
N ASP A 330 -34.97 -14.63 -6.60
CA ASP A 330 -35.45 -13.25 -6.47
C ASP A 330 -36.94 -13.13 -6.85
N CYS A 331 -37.38 -13.79 -7.93
CA CYS A 331 -38.78 -13.84 -8.32
C CYS A 331 -39.65 -14.53 -7.26
N ALA A 332 -39.24 -15.70 -6.76
CA ALA A 332 -40.02 -16.48 -5.81
C ALA A 332 -40.20 -15.75 -4.47
N ARG A 333 -39.10 -15.23 -3.92
CA ARG A 333 -39.09 -14.47 -2.66
C ARG A 333 -39.84 -13.15 -2.78
N THR A 334 -39.79 -12.51 -3.94
CA THR A 334 -40.58 -11.30 -4.24
C THR A 334 -42.07 -11.63 -4.36
N ALA A 335 -42.46 -12.70 -5.06
CA ALA A 335 -43.85 -13.11 -5.20
C ALA A 335 -44.49 -13.42 -3.83
N LEU A 336 -43.75 -14.07 -2.93
CA LEU A 336 -44.19 -14.32 -1.57
C LEU A 336 -44.50 -13.00 -0.81
N ARG A 337 -43.60 -12.02 -0.89
CA ARG A 337 -43.78 -10.68 -0.29
C ARG A 337 -44.91 -9.86 -0.90
N MET A 338 -45.32 -10.19 -2.12
CA MET A 338 -46.43 -9.53 -2.82
C MET A 338 -47.80 -10.14 -2.50
N GLY A 339 -47.86 -11.19 -1.66
CA GLY A 339 -49.12 -11.76 -1.20
C GLY A 339 -49.49 -13.11 -1.82
N ALA A 340 -48.55 -13.81 -2.47
CA ALA A 340 -48.76 -15.20 -2.84
C ALA A 340 -49.03 -16.05 -1.58
N SER A 341 -50.09 -16.87 -1.60
CA SER A 341 -50.39 -17.78 -0.49
C SER A 341 -49.43 -18.96 -0.44
N GLU A 342 -48.92 -19.35 -1.61
CA GLU A 342 -47.92 -20.42 -1.76
C GLU A 342 -47.07 -20.13 -3.00
N VAL A 343 -45.76 -20.33 -2.90
CA VAL A 343 -44.84 -20.24 -4.03
C VAL A 343 -44.14 -21.58 -4.22
N VAL A 344 -44.24 -22.14 -5.42
CA VAL A 344 -43.60 -23.39 -5.80
C VAL A 344 -42.57 -23.10 -6.89
N MET A 345 -41.32 -23.42 -6.63
CA MET A 345 -40.24 -23.32 -7.60
C MET A 345 -40.06 -24.66 -8.31
N ILE A 346 -40.25 -24.64 -9.62
CA ILE A 346 -40.22 -25.81 -10.50
C ILE A 346 -38.87 -25.84 -11.21
N TYR A 347 -38.12 -26.92 -10.97
CA TYR A 347 -36.78 -27.07 -11.51
C TYR A 347 -36.55 -28.45 -12.12
N ARG A 348 -35.98 -28.48 -13.32
CA ARG A 348 -35.82 -29.71 -14.11
C ARG A 348 -34.69 -30.65 -13.65
N ARG A 349 -33.90 -30.26 -12.65
CA ARG A 349 -32.80 -31.05 -12.06
C ARG A 349 -32.93 -31.11 -10.54
N THR A 350 -31.94 -31.64 -9.83
CA THR A 350 -31.94 -31.65 -8.36
C THR A 350 -31.38 -30.34 -7.80
N LYS A 351 -31.33 -30.23 -6.47
CA LYS A 351 -30.87 -29.03 -5.75
C LYS A 351 -29.38 -28.77 -6.01
N GLU A 352 -28.58 -29.82 -6.08
CA GLU A 352 -27.13 -29.79 -6.26
C GLU A 352 -26.71 -29.18 -7.60
N GLU A 353 -27.55 -29.30 -8.64
CA GLU A 353 -27.26 -28.67 -9.93
C GLU A 353 -27.87 -27.27 -10.10
N MET A 354 -28.46 -26.65 -9.07
CA MET A 354 -28.98 -25.28 -9.18
C MET A 354 -27.82 -24.27 -9.37
N PRO A 355 -27.91 -23.30 -10.31
CA PRO A 355 -26.91 -22.24 -10.45
C PRO A 355 -26.94 -21.17 -9.36
N ALA A 356 -27.99 -21.12 -8.55
CA ALA A 356 -28.14 -20.07 -7.55
C ALA A 356 -27.13 -20.24 -6.42
N ASN A 357 -26.77 -19.13 -5.77
CA ASN A 357 -25.89 -19.16 -4.61
C ASN A 357 -26.57 -19.94 -3.49
N GLU A 358 -25.83 -20.78 -2.76
CA GLU A 358 -26.40 -21.64 -1.70
C GLU A 358 -27.21 -20.87 -0.66
N ILE A 359 -26.76 -19.66 -0.29
CA ILE A 359 -27.46 -18.79 0.66
C ILE A 359 -28.87 -18.40 0.17
N GLU A 360 -29.05 -18.16 -1.14
CA GLU A 360 -30.37 -17.83 -1.70
C GLU A 360 -31.32 -19.02 -1.64
N ILE A 361 -30.78 -20.23 -1.79
CA ILE A 361 -31.55 -21.46 -1.69
C ILE A 361 -31.99 -21.69 -0.24
N HIS A 362 -31.06 -21.56 0.71
CA HIS A 362 -31.33 -21.74 2.13
C HIS A 362 -32.34 -20.72 2.67
N GLU A 363 -32.16 -19.42 2.35
CA GLU A 363 -33.10 -18.38 2.79
C GLU A 363 -34.49 -18.54 2.17
N ALA A 364 -34.59 -19.05 0.93
CA ALA A 364 -35.87 -19.36 0.32
C ALA A 364 -36.60 -20.51 1.03
N GLU A 365 -35.88 -21.54 1.49
CA GLU A 365 -36.43 -22.64 2.31
C GLU A 365 -36.91 -22.14 3.67
N GLU A 366 -36.11 -21.32 4.36
CA GLU A 366 -36.52 -20.65 5.60
C GLU A 366 -37.78 -19.78 5.39
N GLU A 367 -37.87 -19.17 4.21
CA GLU A 367 -39.03 -18.38 3.81
C GLU A 367 -40.26 -19.24 3.41
N GLY A 368 -40.14 -20.56 3.39
CA GLY A 368 -41.25 -21.49 3.12
C GLY A 368 -41.57 -21.69 1.64
N ILE A 369 -40.65 -21.33 0.74
CA ILE A 369 -40.79 -21.62 -0.71
C ILE A 369 -40.65 -23.13 -0.92
N LYS A 370 -41.59 -23.72 -1.66
CA LYS A 370 -41.59 -25.15 -1.95
C LYS A 370 -40.76 -25.45 -3.21
N PHE A 371 -39.99 -26.54 -3.18
CA PHE A 371 -39.22 -27.00 -4.34
C PHE A 371 -39.85 -28.22 -4.99
N GLN A 372 -40.14 -28.10 -6.28
CA GLN A 372 -40.57 -29.17 -7.15
C GLN A 372 -39.44 -29.49 -8.13
N LEU A 373 -38.50 -30.30 -7.63
CA LEU A 373 -37.31 -30.73 -8.35
C LEU A 373 -37.66 -31.80 -9.40
N LEU A 374 -36.71 -32.07 -10.29
CA LEU A 374 -36.85 -33.07 -11.35
C LEU A 374 -38.19 -32.93 -12.11
N THR A 375 -38.58 -31.70 -12.41
CA THR A 375 -39.86 -31.39 -13.04
C THR A 375 -39.66 -30.32 -14.11
N ALA A 376 -40.20 -30.52 -15.31
CA ALA A 376 -40.21 -29.47 -16.33
C ALA A 376 -41.63 -29.22 -16.86
N PRO A 377 -41.95 -27.97 -17.21
CA PRO A 377 -43.26 -27.62 -17.76
C PRO A 377 -43.41 -28.11 -19.20
N LEU A 378 -44.64 -28.46 -19.56
CA LEU A 378 -45.05 -28.89 -20.91
C LEU A 378 -46.07 -27.95 -21.55
N GLU A 379 -47.02 -27.42 -20.78
CA GLU A 379 -48.09 -26.56 -21.28
C GLU A 379 -48.67 -25.71 -20.13
N VAL A 380 -48.98 -24.45 -20.41
CA VAL A 380 -49.76 -23.60 -19.49
C VAL A 380 -51.26 -23.86 -19.68
N THR A 381 -51.95 -24.24 -18.60
CA THR A 381 -53.40 -24.46 -18.62
C THR A 381 -54.12 -23.12 -18.46
N VAL A 382 -55.03 -22.79 -19.39
CA VAL A 382 -55.71 -21.50 -19.43
C VAL A 382 -57.23 -21.61 -19.49
N LYS A 383 -57.92 -20.63 -18.90
CA LYS A 383 -59.37 -20.41 -19.03
C LYS A 383 -59.61 -18.96 -19.41
N LYS A 384 -60.26 -18.73 -20.56
CA LYS A 384 -60.48 -17.36 -21.12
C LYS A 384 -59.18 -16.55 -21.22
N ASN A 385 -58.12 -17.17 -21.75
CA ASN A 385 -56.77 -16.59 -21.89
C ASN A 385 -56.04 -16.25 -20.57
N ARG A 386 -56.59 -16.60 -19.40
CA ARG A 386 -55.93 -16.45 -18.10
C ARG A 386 -55.43 -17.79 -17.58
N VAL A 387 -54.24 -17.78 -16.98
CA VAL A 387 -53.63 -18.97 -16.37
C VAL A 387 -54.51 -19.55 -15.26
N THR A 388 -54.56 -20.87 -15.20
CA THR A 388 -55.26 -21.66 -14.17
C THR A 388 -54.41 -22.82 -13.64
N GLY A 389 -53.33 -23.18 -14.35
CA GLY A 389 -52.47 -24.29 -13.97
C GLY A 389 -51.27 -24.45 -14.91
N LEU A 390 -50.44 -25.43 -14.60
CA LEU A 390 -49.25 -25.79 -15.36
C LEU A 390 -49.18 -27.32 -15.45
N THR A 391 -49.17 -27.83 -16.68
CA THR A 391 -48.90 -29.24 -16.94
C THR A 391 -47.39 -29.45 -16.97
N CYS A 392 -46.93 -30.42 -16.20
CA CYS A 392 -45.52 -30.72 -15.98
C CYS A 392 -45.25 -32.21 -16.27
N LYS A 393 -43.97 -32.53 -16.47
CA LYS A 393 -43.46 -33.89 -16.64
C LYS A 393 -42.31 -34.15 -15.69
N LYS A 394 -42.28 -35.34 -15.10
CA LYS A 394 -41.16 -35.74 -14.24
C LYS A 394 -39.92 -36.02 -15.09
N MET A 395 -38.78 -35.65 -14.52
CA MET A 395 -37.46 -35.78 -15.08
C MET A 395 -36.65 -36.79 -14.26
N LYS A 396 -35.64 -37.39 -14.90
CA LYS A 396 -34.54 -38.07 -14.25
C LYS A 396 -33.22 -37.46 -14.71
N LEU A 397 -32.17 -37.57 -13.89
CA LEU A 397 -30.84 -37.14 -14.31
C LEU A 397 -30.21 -38.21 -15.21
N GLY A 398 -29.82 -37.79 -16.41
CA GLY A 398 -28.96 -38.54 -17.31
C GLY A 398 -27.48 -38.31 -17.00
N ASP A 399 -26.63 -38.48 -18.00
CA ASP A 399 -25.19 -38.28 -17.87
C ASP A 399 -24.81 -36.79 -17.72
N PRO A 400 -23.69 -36.50 -17.04
CA PRO A 400 -23.13 -35.15 -17.00
C PRO A 400 -22.77 -34.65 -18.40
N ASP A 401 -23.10 -33.39 -18.66
CA ASP A 401 -22.63 -32.66 -19.84
C ASP A 401 -21.15 -32.24 -19.71
N ALA A 402 -20.62 -31.55 -20.72
CA ALA A 402 -19.23 -31.07 -20.71
C ALA A 402 -18.89 -30.09 -19.57
N SER A 403 -19.90 -29.52 -18.88
CA SER A 403 -19.72 -28.69 -17.69
C SER A 403 -19.75 -29.51 -16.39
N GLY A 404 -19.87 -30.84 -16.47
CA GLY A 404 -20.05 -31.75 -15.34
C GLY A 404 -21.51 -31.83 -14.88
N ARG A 405 -22.44 -31.13 -15.54
CA ARG A 405 -23.81 -30.95 -15.05
C ARG A 405 -24.74 -31.97 -15.68
N ARG A 406 -25.52 -32.68 -14.87
CA ARG A 406 -26.35 -33.79 -15.37
C ARG A 406 -27.49 -33.30 -16.26
N SER A 407 -27.68 -33.98 -17.39
CA SER A 407 -28.73 -33.64 -18.35
C SER A 407 -30.10 -34.12 -17.86
N PRO A 408 -31.15 -33.28 -17.88
CA PRO A 408 -32.49 -33.72 -17.51
C PRO A 408 -33.10 -34.56 -18.65
N MET A 409 -33.63 -35.74 -18.32
CA MET A 409 -34.31 -36.64 -19.26
C MET A 409 -35.76 -36.86 -18.85
N PRO A 410 -36.73 -36.77 -19.78
CA PRO A 410 -38.13 -37.02 -19.48
C PRO A 410 -38.37 -38.47 -19.03
N ILE A 411 -39.33 -38.64 -18.13
CA ILE A 411 -39.90 -39.95 -17.78
C ILE A 411 -41.25 -40.07 -18.51
N ASP A 412 -41.36 -41.04 -19.40
CA ASP A 412 -42.60 -41.24 -20.17
C ASP A 412 -43.76 -41.66 -19.26
N GLY A 413 -44.97 -41.17 -19.55
CA GLY A 413 -46.19 -41.44 -18.77
C GLY A 413 -46.24 -40.78 -17.39
N SER A 414 -45.38 -39.79 -17.12
CA SER A 414 -45.27 -39.12 -15.81
C SER A 414 -45.88 -37.71 -15.77
N ASP A 415 -46.70 -37.38 -16.76
CA ASP A 415 -47.30 -36.07 -16.97
C ASP A 415 -48.39 -35.83 -15.91
N PHE A 416 -48.43 -34.62 -15.33
CA PHE A 416 -49.43 -34.23 -14.35
C PHE A 416 -49.71 -32.73 -14.44
N THR A 417 -50.88 -32.31 -13.99
CA THR A 417 -51.29 -30.90 -13.98
C THR A 417 -51.51 -30.44 -12.55
N GLU A 418 -50.97 -29.27 -12.22
CA GLU A 418 -51.19 -28.59 -10.95
C GLU A 418 -51.80 -27.21 -11.18
N GLU A 419 -52.67 -26.79 -10.26
CA GLU A 419 -53.32 -25.47 -10.30
C GLU A 419 -52.35 -24.37 -9.86
N TYR A 420 -52.34 -23.27 -10.63
CA TYR A 420 -51.52 -22.09 -10.40
C TYR A 420 -52.26 -20.85 -10.88
N ASN A 421 -52.25 -19.79 -10.07
CA ASN A 421 -52.86 -18.50 -10.37
C ASN A 421 -51.92 -17.56 -11.12
N PHE A 422 -50.62 -17.81 -11.03
CA PHE A 422 -49.59 -17.02 -11.68
C PHE A 422 -48.36 -17.88 -11.99
N ILE A 423 -47.70 -17.62 -13.12
CA ILE A 423 -46.48 -18.32 -13.53
C ILE A 423 -45.39 -17.30 -13.87
N ILE A 424 -44.21 -17.48 -13.27
CA ILE A 424 -43.02 -16.67 -13.54
C ILE A 424 -41.97 -17.54 -14.23
N ALA A 425 -41.68 -17.25 -15.50
CA ALA A 425 -40.66 -17.93 -16.28
C ALA A 425 -39.28 -17.29 -16.07
N ALA A 426 -38.38 -17.95 -15.33
CA ALA A 426 -37.05 -17.47 -14.97
C ALA A 426 -35.95 -18.48 -15.42
N ILE A 427 -36.00 -18.89 -16.69
CA ILE A 427 -35.13 -19.95 -17.24
C ILE A 427 -33.86 -19.43 -17.95
N GLY A 428 -33.59 -18.12 -17.89
CA GLY A 428 -32.35 -17.52 -18.39
C GLY A 428 -32.55 -16.27 -19.22
N GLN A 429 -31.44 -15.60 -19.51
CA GLN A 429 -31.38 -14.35 -20.25
C GLN A 429 -30.18 -14.33 -21.20
N GLY A 430 -30.25 -13.48 -22.23
CA GLY A 430 -29.19 -13.30 -23.20
C GLY A 430 -29.15 -11.89 -23.78
N PRO A 431 -28.03 -11.51 -24.40
CA PRO A 431 -27.93 -10.27 -25.16
C PRO A 431 -28.78 -10.32 -26.43
N ASP A 432 -29.36 -9.18 -26.80
CA ASP A 432 -30.03 -9.03 -28.08
C ASP A 432 -29.07 -8.45 -29.12
N TYR A 433 -28.48 -9.31 -29.95
CA TYR A 433 -27.57 -8.90 -31.01
C TYR A 433 -28.27 -8.42 -32.28
N ASN A 434 -29.59 -8.56 -32.40
CA ASN A 434 -30.32 -8.08 -33.57
C ASN A 434 -30.28 -6.55 -33.69
N ILE A 435 -30.10 -5.87 -32.55
CA ILE A 435 -29.98 -4.42 -32.44
C ILE A 435 -28.77 -3.84 -33.18
N LEU A 436 -27.79 -4.68 -33.55
CA LEU A 436 -26.61 -4.29 -34.33
C LEU A 436 -26.91 -4.06 -35.82
N GLY A 437 -28.10 -4.43 -36.30
CA GLY A 437 -28.48 -4.28 -37.71
C GLY A 437 -27.49 -4.95 -38.66
N GLU A 438 -27.09 -4.24 -39.71
CA GLU A 438 -26.17 -4.75 -40.74
C GLU A 438 -24.79 -5.16 -40.17
N LYS A 439 -24.32 -4.48 -39.11
CA LYS A 439 -23.01 -4.78 -38.48
C LYS A 439 -23.00 -6.10 -37.72
N ARG A 440 -24.17 -6.73 -37.51
CA ARG A 440 -24.27 -8.03 -36.82
C ARG A 440 -23.40 -9.09 -37.50
N ASN A 441 -23.34 -9.10 -38.82
CA ASN A 441 -22.60 -10.10 -39.58
C ASN A 441 -21.07 -9.99 -39.38
N ASP A 442 -20.57 -8.77 -39.15
CA ASP A 442 -19.14 -8.50 -38.95
C ASP A 442 -18.69 -8.75 -37.50
N LEU A 443 -19.63 -8.65 -36.56
CA LEU A 443 -19.37 -8.65 -35.12
C LEU A 443 -19.76 -9.95 -34.43
N VAL A 444 -20.68 -10.75 -34.97
CA VAL A 444 -21.23 -11.94 -34.30
C VAL A 444 -20.84 -13.20 -35.07
N LYS A 445 -20.08 -14.09 -34.42
CA LYS A 445 -19.72 -15.40 -34.99
C LYS A 445 -20.82 -16.43 -34.69
N ASP A 446 -21.16 -17.24 -35.71
CA ASP A 446 -22.16 -18.33 -35.64
C ASP A 446 -23.56 -17.90 -35.15
N GLY A 447 -23.86 -16.60 -35.18
CA GLY A 447 -25.13 -16.01 -34.74
C GLY A 447 -25.41 -16.08 -33.23
N LYS A 448 -24.48 -16.58 -32.41
CA LYS A 448 -24.70 -16.88 -30.99
C LYS A 448 -23.97 -15.95 -30.01
N ARG A 449 -22.79 -15.42 -30.36
CA ARG A 449 -21.97 -14.57 -29.47
C ARG A 449 -21.20 -13.49 -30.22
N LEU A 450 -20.99 -12.36 -29.56
CA LEU A 450 -20.12 -11.29 -30.04
C LEU A 450 -18.67 -11.77 -30.12
N THR A 451 -17.99 -11.43 -31.21
CA THR A 451 -16.56 -11.71 -31.42
C THR A 451 -15.74 -10.61 -30.77
N ILE A 452 -15.10 -10.95 -29.65
CA ILE A 452 -14.22 -10.04 -28.91
C ILE A 452 -12.92 -10.74 -28.55
N ASN A 453 -11.86 -9.95 -28.40
CA ASN A 453 -10.67 -10.38 -27.69
C ASN A 453 -11.00 -10.48 -26.19
N LYS A 454 -10.81 -11.66 -25.58
CA LYS A 454 -11.19 -11.91 -24.18
C LYS A 454 -10.37 -11.11 -23.16
N GLU A 455 -9.17 -10.68 -23.52
CA GLU A 455 -8.29 -9.93 -22.64
C GLU A 455 -8.50 -8.42 -22.76
N THR A 456 -8.69 -7.93 -23.99
CA THR A 456 -8.82 -6.49 -24.26
C THR A 456 -10.26 -6.01 -24.44
N PHE A 457 -11.23 -6.93 -24.55
CA PHE A 457 -12.64 -6.64 -24.79
C PHE A 457 -12.91 -5.84 -26.07
N GLN A 458 -11.91 -5.76 -26.96
CA GLN A 458 -12.00 -5.12 -28.26
C GLN A 458 -12.71 -6.06 -29.24
N THR A 459 -13.58 -5.49 -30.07
CA THR A 459 -14.26 -6.22 -31.14
C THR A 459 -13.36 -6.32 -32.38
N THR A 460 -13.86 -6.92 -33.46
CA THR A 460 -13.21 -6.89 -34.78
C THR A 460 -13.10 -5.48 -35.36
N MET A 461 -13.92 -4.52 -34.87
CA MET A 461 -13.82 -3.11 -35.22
C MET A 461 -12.92 -2.38 -34.21
N PRO A 462 -11.78 -1.78 -34.60
CA PRO A 462 -10.76 -1.28 -33.66
C PRO A 462 -11.24 -0.25 -32.63
N PHE A 463 -12.16 0.64 -33.01
CA PHE A 463 -12.70 1.68 -32.12
C PHE A 463 -13.87 1.21 -31.25
N LEU A 464 -14.29 -0.05 -31.38
CA LEU A 464 -15.48 -0.61 -30.73
C LEU A 464 -15.09 -1.71 -29.74
N PHE A 465 -15.59 -1.57 -28.52
CA PHE A 465 -15.38 -2.47 -27.40
C PHE A 465 -16.72 -2.94 -26.86
N ALA A 466 -16.75 -4.06 -26.14
CA ALA A 466 -17.97 -4.53 -25.48
C ALA A 466 -17.65 -5.03 -24.08
N ALA A 467 -18.52 -4.77 -23.11
CA ALA A 467 -18.32 -5.14 -21.71
C ALA A 467 -19.59 -5.70 -21.05
N GLY A 468 -19.41 -6.35 -19.89
CA GLY A 468 -20.49 -6.96 -19.11
C GLY A 468 -21.24 -8.05 -19.87
N ASP A 469 -22.49 -8.28 -19.45
CA ASP A 469 -23.32 -9.36 -19.99
C ASP A 469 -23.55 -9.29 -21.51
N TYR A 470 -23.40 -8.12 -22.12
CA TYR A 470 -23.51 -7.97 -23.57
C TYR A 470 -22.34 -8.65 -24.31
N ALA A 471 -21.15 -8.59 -23.71
CA ALA A 471 -19.92 -9.17 -24.24
C ALA A 471 -19.83 -10.68 -23.97
N THR A 472 -20.12 -11.08 -22.73
CA THR A 472 -19.84 -12.44 -22.24
C THR A 472 -21.09 -13.30 -22.08
N GLY A 473 -22.31 -12.75 -22.16
CA GLY A 473 -23.51 -13.40 -21.64
C GLY A 473 -23.66 -13.21 -20.12
N ALA A 474 -24.76 -13.70 -19.54
CA ALA A 474 -25.10 -13.48 -18.14
C ALA A 474 -23.93 -13.80 -17.19
N ALA A 475 -23.47 -12.78 -16.47
CA ALA A 475 -22.36 -12.85 -15.53
C ALA A 475 -22.77 -12.25 -14.18
N THR A 476 -21.87 -12.30 -13.20
CA THR A 476 -22.07 -11.66 -11.90
C THR A 476 -21.77 -10.16 -11.98
N VAL A 477 -22.31 -9.37 -11.05
CA VAL A 477 -22.10 -7.90 -11.06
C VAL A 477 -20.61 -7.55 -10.98
N VAL A 478 -19.82 -8.27 -10.18
CA VAL A 478 -18.38 -8.01 -10.03
C VAL A 478 -17.60 -8.32 -11.32
N GLU A 479 -18.01 -9.33 -12.09
CA GLU A 479 -17.45 -9.61 -13.43
C GLU A 479 -17.82 -8.50 -14.44
N ALA A 480 -19.05 -7.99 -14.37
CA ALA A 480 -19.48 -6.86 -15.19
C ALA A 480 -18.65 -5.58 -14.88
N LEU A 481 -18.39 -5.30 -13.60
CA LEU A 481 -17.49 -4.20 -13.21
C LEU A 481 -16.06 -4.41 -13.72
N GLY A 482 -15.51 -5.62 -13.57
CA GLY A 482 -14.17 -5.98 -14.00
C GLY A 482 -13.99 -5.87 -15.52
N SER A 483 -14.95 -6.38 -16.30
CA SER A 483 -14.95 -6.24 -17.77
C SER A 483 -15.11 -4.78 -18.22
N GLY A 484 -15.94 -3.98 -17.53
CA GLY A 484 -16.05 -2.54 -17.76
C GLY A 484 -14.71 -1.81 -17.58
N LYS A 485 -13.96 -2.15 -16.53
CA LYS A 485 -12.60 -1.62 -16.30
C LYS A 485 -11.64 -2.01 -17.43
N LYS A 486 -11.61 -3.30 -17.81
CA LYS A 486 -10.74 -3.79 -18.88
C LYS A 486 -11.04 -3.10 -20.21
N ALA A 487 -12.31 -3.03 -20.60
CA ALA A 487 -12.75 -2.35 -21.83
C ALA A 487 -12.38 -0.85 -21.81
N ALA A 488 -12.57 -0.15 -20.68
CA ALA A 488 -12.15 1.25 -20.53
C ALA A 488 -10.64 1.44 -20.69
N MET A 489 -9.81 0.60 -20.07
CA MET A 489 -8.35 0.70 -20.20
C MET A 489 -7.89 0.38 -21.62
N SER A 490 -8.49 -0.60 -22.29
CA SER A 490 -8.20 -0.92 -23.69
C SER A 490 -8.64 0.18 -24.65
N ALA A 491 -9.81 0.78 -24.42
CA ALA A 491 -10.26 1.95 -25.17
C ALA A 491 -9.33 3.16 -24.96
N LEU A 492 -8.86 3.39 -23.72
CA LEU A 492 -7.89 4.45 -23.41
C LEU A 492 -6.56 4.27 -24.15
N LYS A 493 -6.01 3.05 -24.15
CA LYS A 493 -4.79 2.73 -24.93
C LYS A 493 -5.01 3.01 -26.42
N PHE A 494 -6.14 2.56 -26.96
CA PHE A 494 -6.50 2.77 -28.36
C PHE A 494 -6.57 4.27 -28.73
N ILE A 495 -7.27 5.10 -27.96
CA ILE A 495 -7.41 6.54 -28.27
C ILE A 495 -6.11 7.33 -28.08
N LYS A 496 -5.16 6.81 -27.31
CA LYS A 496 -3.79 7.34 -27.16
C LYS A 496 -2.83 6.86 -28.27
N GLY A 497 -3.25 5.94 -29.12
CA GLY A 497 -2.41 5.33 -30.15
C GLY A 497 -1.42 4.29 -29.61
N GLU A 498 -1.64 3.77 -28.41
CA GLU A 498 -0.84 2.72 -27.80
C GLU A 498 -1.27 1.32 -28.30
N ILE A 499 -0.36 0.35 -28.24
CA ILE A 499 -0.68 -1.04 -28.57
C ILE A 499 -1.70 -1.59 -27.56
N VAL A 500 -2.86 -2.01 -28.05
CA VAL A 500 -3.91 -2.64 -27.25
C VAL A 500 -3.53 -4.10 -26.99
N SER A 501 -2.67 -4.32 -26.00
CA SER A 501 -2.31 -5.65 -25.52
C SER A 501 -2.55 -5.80 -24.02
N PHE A 502 -2.77 -7.05 -23.63
CA PHE A 502 -2.77 -7.50 -22.25
C PHE A 502 -1.64 -8.52 -22.09
N LYS A 503 -0.74 -8.23 -21.16
CA LYS A 503 0.27 -9.18 -20.68
C LYS A 503 -0.04 -9.38 -19.20
N PRO A 504 -0.35 -10.60 -18.74
CA PRO A 504 -0.49 -10.86 -17.31
C PRO A 504 0.86 -10.63 -16.64
N GLU A 505 0.84 -10.01 -15.46
CA GLU A 505 2.06 -9.88 -14.67
C GLU A 505 2.47 -11.24 -14.10
N PHE A 506 3.79 -11.48 -14.03
CA PHE A 506 4.31 -12.61 -13.26
C PHE A 506 3.86 -12.53 -11.79
N VAL A 507 3.30 -13.63 -11.31
CA VAL A 507 2.96 -13.87 -9.90
C VAL A 507 3.29 -15.31 -9.56
N SER A 508 4.03 -15.51 -8.46
CA SER A 508 4.24 -16.84 -7.88
C SER A 508 3.11 -17.15 -6.89
N THR A 509 2.64 -18.40 -6.89
CA THR A 509 1.53 -18.88 -6.05
C THR A 509 1.90 -20.19 -5.34
N ARG A 510 1.44 -20.34 -4.09
CA ARG A 510 1.57 -21.58 -3.32
C ARG A 510 0.33 -22.47 -3.52
N GLU A 511 0.23 -23.12 -4.67
CA GLU A 511 -0.95 -23.93 -5.02
C GLU A 511 -1.04 -25.26 -4.26
N ASP A 512 0.08 -25.74 -3.75
CA ASP A 512 0.26 -26.97 -2.99
C ASP A 512 -0.09 -26.83 -1.50
N LEU A 513 -0.38 -25.63 -0.99
CA LEU A 513 -0.76 -25.41 0.41
C LEU A 513 -1.95 -26.25 0.86
N LYS A 514 -2.86 -26.57 -0.06
CA LYS A 514 -4.00 -27.47 0.19
C LYS A 514 -3.58 -28.91 0.53
N ASN A 515 -2.37 -29.29 0.17
CA ASN A 515 -1.77 -30.61 0.42
C ASN A 515 -0.94 -30.64 1.71
N MET A 516 -0.73 -29.49 2.37
CA MET A 516 0.01 -29.41 3.62
C MET A 516 -0.83 -30.01 4.76
N ASP A 517 -0.16 -30.67 5.70
CA ASP A 517 -0.83 -31.30 6.83
C ASP A 517 -1.23 -30.30 7.93
N ASN A 518 -1.97 -30.79 8.92
CA ASN A 518 -2.37 -30.00 10.08
C ASN A 518 -1.17 -29.48 10.90
N GLU A 519 0.02 -30.09 10.75
CA GLU A 519 1.21 -29.66 11.48
C GLU A 519 1.71 -28.30 10.97
N PHE A 520 1.59 -28.05 9.67
CA PHE A 520 1.91 -26.74 9.08
C PHE A 520 1.05 -25.61 9.66
N PHE A 521 -0.23 -25.88 9.91
CA PHE A 521 -1.19 -24.88 10.36
C PHE A 521 -1.30 -24.73 11.90
N LYS A 522 -0.58 -25.55 12.68
CA LYS A 522 -0.78 -25.67 14.14
C LYS A 522 -0.48 -24.41 14.95
N ASP A 523 0.46 -23.59 14.47
CA ASP A 523 0.96 -22.42 15.20
C ASP A 523 0.08 -21.16 14.99
N TRP A 524 -0.99 -21.26 14.21
CA TRP A 524 -1.90 -20.15 13.95
C TRP A 524 -3.10 -20.14 14.90
N ASP A 525 -3.39 -18.95 15.44
CA ASP A 525 -4.53 -18.74 16.33
C ASP A 525 -5.88 -18.99 15.63
N LYS A 526 -6.71 -19.82 16.27
CA LYS A 526 -8.12 -20.01 15.93
C LYS A 526 -8.97 -18.91 16.55
N LYS A 527 -9.82 -18.27 15.75
CA LYS A 527 -10.74 -17.18 16.11
C LYS A 527 -12.08 -17.39 15.38
N GLN A 528 -13.17 -17.43 16.13
CA GLN A 528 -14.51 -17.55 15.55
C GLN A 528 -14.81 -16.43 14.56
N ARG A 529 -15.48 -16.78 13.44
CA ARG A 529 -15.95 -15.82 12.44
C ARG A 529 -17.09 -14.98 13.00
N GLU A 530 -17.01 -13.67 12.75
CA GLU A 530 -18.08 -12.74 13.08
C GLU A 530 -19.32 -12.96 12.21
N GLN A 531 -20.48 -13.04 12.85
CA GLN A 531 -21.75 -13.33 12.20
C GLN A 531 -22.57 -12.06 12.00
N ILE A 532 -23.15 -11.90 10.82
CA ILE A 532 -24.00 -10.77 10.48
C ILE A 532 -25.40 -10.97 11.08
N ALA A 533 -26.03 -9.89 11.55
CA ALA A 533 -27.40 -9.99 12.02
C ALA A 533 -28.37 -10.07 10.82
N ILE A 534 -29.14 -11.15 10.75
CA ILE A 534 -30.14 -11.37 9.70
C ILE A 534 -31.54 -11.30 10.32
N VAL A 535 -32.47 -10.60 9.67
CA VAL A 535 -33.87 -10.50 10.09
C VAL A 535 -34.51 -11.89 10.18
N ASN A 536 -35.44 -12.15 11.10
CA ASN A 536 -36.10 -13.45 11.19
C ASN A 536 -36.95 -13.79 9.93
N PRO A 537 -36.98 -15.04 9.44
CA PRO A 537 -37.75 -15.45 8.26
C PRO A 537 -39.22 -15.01 8.24
N GLU A 538 -39.94 -15.09 9.36
CA GLU A 538 -41.36 -14.68 9.43
C GLU A 538 -41.57 -13.19 9.15
N LYS A 539 -40.58 -12.36 9.50
CA LYS A 539 -40.57 -10.94 9.14
C LYS A 539 -40.10 -10.73 7.70
N ARG A 540 -39.13 -11.50 7.20
CA ARG A 540 -38.62 -11.36 5.82
C ARG A 540 -39.74 -11.51 4.79
N LYS A 541 -40.67 -12.46 5.00
CA LYS A 541 -41.78 -12.80 4.07
C LYS A 541 -42.78 -11.67 3.83
N THR A 542 -42.85 -10.67 4.71
CA THR A 542 -43.97 -9.71 4.74
C THR A 542 -43.59 -8.29 4.34
N ASN A 543 -42.31 -8.02 4.06
CA ASN A 543 -41.84 -6.69 3.69
C ASN A 543 -40.60 -6.74 2.79
N PHE A 544 -40.23 -5.56 2.31
CA PHE A 544 -39.05 -5.35 1.46
C PHE A 544 -37.90 -4.66 2.23
N CYS A 545 -37.87 -4.72 3.56
CA CYS A 545 -36.74 -4.21 4.33
C CYS A 545 -35.48 -5.02 4.03
N GLU A 546 -34.32 -4.36 4.14
CA GLU A 546 -33.02 -5.01 3.97
C GLU A 546 -32.85 -6.14 4.99
N ILE A 547 -32.48 -7.33 4.51
CA ILE A 547 -32.50 -8.56 5.32
C ILE A 547 -31.28 -8.73 6.23
N GLU A 548 -30.13 -8.23 5.82
CA GLU A 548 -28.86 -8.31 6.54
C GLU A 548 -28.50 -6.93 7.09
N SER A 549 -27.99 -6.85 8.32
CA SER A 549 -27.50 -5.61 8.92
C SER A 549 -26.03 -5.36 8.56
N VAL A 550 -25.57 -4.11 8.55
CA VAL A 550 -24.14 -3.81 8.42
C VAL A 550 -23.40 -4.20 9.71
N PHE A 551 -22.16 -4.69 9.61
CA PHE A 551 -21.34 -4.89 10.81
C PHE A 551 -21.16 -3.58 11.60
N PRO A 552 -21.34 -3.61 12.93
CA PRO A 552 -20.82 -2.56 13.79
C PRO A 552 -19.30 -2.44 13.63
N GLU A 553 -18.76 -1.25 13.87
CA GLU A 553 -17.34 -0.96 13.70
C GLU A 553 -16.43 -1.96 14.45
N GLU A 554 -16.73 -2.26 15.72
CA GLU A 554 -15.95 -3.20 16.53
C GLU A 554 -15.92 -4.60 15.90
N GLN A 555 -17.06 -5.05 15.38
CA GLN A 555 -17.20 -6.34 14.73
C GLN A 555 -16.40 -6.39 13.42
N ALA A 556 -16.49 -5.35 12.60
CA ALA A 556 -15.71 -5.25 11.36
C ALA A 556 -14.20 -5.25 11.62
N ASN A 557 -13.74 -4.54 12.65
CA ASN A 557 -12.33 -4.55 13.07
C ASN A 557 -11.87 -5.92 13.54
N LYS A 558 -12.67 -6.57 14.41
CA LYS A 558 -12.36 -7.89 14.96
C LYS A 558 -12.28 -8.94 13.86
N GLU A 559 -13.21 -8.92 12.91
CA GLU A 559 -13.23 -9.81 11.75
C GLU A 559 -12.04 -9.52 10.81
N ALA A 560 -11.76 -8.25 10.52
CA ALA A 560 -10.60 -7.86 9.71
C ALA A 560 -9.26 -8.29 10.33
N SER A 561 -9.14 -8.24 11.66
CA SER A 561 -7.96 -8.70 12.40
C SER A 561 -7.70 -10.20 12.27
N ARG A 562 -8.68 -10.99 11.80
CA ARG A 562 -8.49 -12.41 11.46
C ARG A 562 -7.71 -12.58 10.15
N CYS A 563 -7.50 -11.59 9.30
CA CYS A 563 -6.75 -11.79 8.06
C CYS A 563 -5.33 -12.36 8.31
N MET A 564 -4.92 -13.36 7.51
CA MET A 564 -3.60 -14.02 7.62
C MET A 564 -2.47 -13.29 6.90
N GLU A 565 -2.76 -12.25 6.12
CA GLU A 565 -1.74 -11.51 5.33
C GLU A 565 -0.92 -12.44 4.39
N CYS A 566 -1.59 -13.41 3.76
CA CYS A 566 -0.95 -14.49 3.02
C CYS A 566 -0.16 -14.08 1.76
N GLY A 567 -0.44 -12.91 1.18
CA GLY A 567 0.31 -12.32 0.06
C GLY A 567 1.54 -11.55 0.52
N CYS A 568 2.56 -11.47 -0.35
CA CYS A 568 3.82 -10.83 -0.02
C CYS A 568 3.69 -9.33 0.26
N ILE A 569 4.23 -8.89 1.39
CA ILE A 569 4.27 -7.48 1.81
C ILE A 569 5.11 -6.61 0.86
N ASP A 570 6.10 -7.20 0.21
CA ASP A 570 7.09 -6.49 -0.62
C ASP A 570 6.80 -6.61 -2.13
N VAL A 571 5.58 -7.03 -2.50
CA VAL A 571 5.19 -7.35 -3.89
C VAL A 571 5.48 -6.24 -4.90
N TYR A 572 5.37 -4.97 -4.49
CA TYR A 572 5.61 -3.82 -5.35
C TYR A 572 7.09 -3.47 -5.55
N GLN A 573 8.00 -4.08 -4.78
CA GLN A 573 9.44 -3.81 -4.82
C GLN A 573 10.29 -5.06 -5.05
N CYS A 574 9.66 -6.24 -5.12
CA CYS A 574 10.32 -7.51 -5.36
C CYS A 574 11.01 -7.52 -6.74
N GLN A 575 12.34 -7.54 -6.71
CA GLN A 575 13.17 -7.56 -7.92
C GLN A 575 13.05 -8.89 -8.66
N LEU A 576 12.85 -10.00 -7.94
CA LEU A 576 12.62 -11.31 -8.56
C LEU A 576 11.33 -11.31 -9.39
N LYS A 577 10.23 -10.76 -8.84
CA LYS A 577 8.96 -10.62 -9.58
C LYS A 577 9.15 -9.75 -10.82
N LYS A 578 9.81 -8.59 -10.68
CA LYS A 578 10.10 -7.69 -11.80
C LYS A 578 10.85 -8.42 -12.92
N TYR A 579 11.98 -9.04 -12.60
CA TYR A 579 12.81 -9.69 -13.61
C TYR A 579 12.17 -10.97 -14.16
N ALA A 580 11.42 -11.73 -13.36
CA ALA A 580 10.65 -12.85 -13.89
C ALA A 580 9.64 -12.38 -14.96
N ASP A 581 8.98 -11.23 -14.74
CA ASP A 581 8.11 -10.63 -15.75
C ASP A 581 8.87 -10.12 -16.98
N ASP A 582 9.95 -9.35 -16.79
CA ASP A 582 10.74 -8.75 -17.87
C ASP A 582 11.29 -9.80 -18.84
N TYR A 583 11.68 -10.97 -18.32
CA TYR A 583 12.28 -12.07 -19.08
C TYR A 583 11.31 -13.22 -19.40
N ASN A 584 10.02 -13.09 -19.04
CA ASN A 584 9.01 -14.13 -19.19
C ASN A 584 9.48 -15.49 -18.62
N ALA A 585 10.02 -15.47 -17.41
CA ALA A 585 10.42 -16.67 -16.68
C ALA A 585 9.19 -17.41 -16.15
N GLU A 586 9.22 -18.74 -16.19
CA GLU A 586 8.13 -19.60 -15.72
C GLU A 586 8.62 -20.46 -14.56
N GLU A 587 7.92 -20.40 -13.42
CA GLU A 587 8.28 -21.16 -12.22
C GLU A 587 8.16 -22.68 -12.41
N THR A 588 7.37 -23.13 -13.39
CA THR A 588 7.10 -24.54 -13.68
C THR A 588 8.14 -25.22 -14.56
N ASN A 589 9.11 -24.49 -15.13
CA ASN A 589 10.09 -25.06 -16.05
C ASN A 589 11.12 -25.94 -15.36
N TYR A 590 11.49 -25.61 -14.12
CA TYR A 590 12.35 -26.44 -13.28
C TYR A 590 11.62 -26.71 -11.97
N ILE A 591 11.02 -27.89 -11.85
CA ILE A 591 10.33 -28.33 -10.63
C ILE A 591 11.31 -29.20 -9.84
N GLY A 592 11.58 -28.82 -8.61
CA GLY A 592 12.38 -29.58 -7.65
C GLY A 592 11.77 -29.53 -6.27
N ASP A 593 12.43 -30.16 -5.30
CA ASP A 593 12.05 -30.04 -3.90
C ASP A 593 12.21 -28.59 -3.44
N CYS A 594 11.17 -28.05 -2.81
CA CYS A 594 11.23 -26.73 -2.22
C CYS A 594 11.35 -26.80 -0.70
N ASN A 595 12.23 -25.95 -0.14
CA ASN A 595 12.41 -25.90 1.29
C ASN A 595 11.37 -24.99 1.96
N VAL A 596 10.47 -25.61 2.72
CA VAL A 596 9.53 -24.89 3.57
C VAL A 596 10.12 -24.80 4.97
N PHE A 597 10.56 -23.60 5.35
CA PHE A 597 11.08 -23.31 6.68
C PHE A 597 10.02 -22.59 7.53
N LYS A 598 10.12 -22.74 8.85
CA LYS A 598 9.28 -22.00 9.80
C LYS A 598 9.60 -20.50 9.74
N ASN A 599 8.57 -19.67 9.72
CA ASN A 599 8.69 -18.22 9.80
C ASN A 599 9.24 -17.81 11.18
N ASP A 600 10.05 -16.75 11.20
CA ASP A 600 10.54 -16.14 12.43
C ASP A 600 9.87 -14.78 12.61
N ASP A 601 8.92 -14.74 13.55
CA ASP A 601 8.19 -13.56 13.98
C ASP A 601 8.57 -13.11 15.41
N SER A 602 9.69 -13.64 15.94
CA SER A 602 10.10 -13.38 17.33
C SER A 602 10.53 -11.94 17.58
N HIS A 603 11.12 -11.30 16.57
CA HIS A 603 11.71 -9.97 16.71
C HIS A 603 10.64 -8.87 16.60
N ARG A 604 10.75 -7.84 17.44
CA ARG A 604 9.76 -6.74 17.55
C ARG A 604 9.50 -6.01 16.22
N TYR A 605 10.56 -5.76 15.44
CA TYR A 605 10.51 -4.94 14.21
C TYR A 605 10.80 -5.68 12.91
N LEU A 606 11.08 -6.99 12.97
CA LEU A 606 11.56 -7.76 11.81
C LEU A 606 10.73 -9.04 11.71
N PHE A 607 10.17 -9.28 10.54
CA PHE A 607 9.54 -10.54 10.18
C PHE A 607 10.36 -11.23 9.11
N ARG A 608 10.59 -12.55 9.26
CA ARG A 608 11.35 -13.35 8.31
C ARG A 608 10.52 -14.53 7.81
N GLU A 609 10.46 -14.66 6.49
CA GLU A 609 9.86 -15.78 5.77
C GLU A 609 10.94 -16.42 4.91
N PRO A 610 11.70 -17.40 5.44
CA PRO A 610 12.86 -17.94 4.74
C PRO A 610 12.52 -18.68 3.45
N SER A 611 11.28 -19.14 3.26
CA SER A 611 10.82 -19.79 2.04
C SER A 611 10.86 -18.85 0.81
N LYS A 612 10.85 -17.53 1.01
CA LYS A 612 11.04 -16.54 -0.06
C LYS A 612 12.51 -16.25 -0.37
N CYS A 613 13.44 -16.79 0.43
CA CYS A 613 14.86 -16.44 0.32
C CYS A 613 15.50 -17.08 -0.90
N ILE A 614 16.05 -16.25 -1.79
CA ILE A 614 16.82 -16.70 -2.97
C ILE A 614 18.32 -16.92 -2.69
N LEU A 615 18.72 -17.02 -1.41
CA LEU A 615 20.11 -17.23 -0.97
C LEU A 615 21.13 -16.24 -1.58
N CYS A 616 20.72 -15.00 -1.84
CA CYS A 616 21.61 -14.00 -2.45
C CYS A 616 22.75 -13.50 -1.54
N GLY A 617 22.67 -13.76 -0.24
CA GLY A 617 23.70 -13.39 0.74
C GLY A 617 23.78 -11.92 1.13
N ARG A 618 22.97 -11.04 0.53
CA ARG A 618 23.01 -9.59 0.80
C ARG A 618 22.81 -9.28 2.28
N CYS A 619 21.81 -9.86 2.93
CA CYS A 619 21.54 -9.64 4.36
C CYS A 619 22.67 -10.14 5.27
N VAL A 620 23.30 -11.28 4.94
CA VAL A 620 24.47 -11.82 5.66
C VAL A 620 25.62 -10.83 5.59
N ARG A 621 26.00 -10.44 4.37
CA ARG A 621 27.15 -9.58 4.11
C ARG A 621 26.97 -8.15 4.59
N LEU A 622 25.77 -7.58 4.44
CA LEU A 622 25.48 -6.25 4.99
C LEU A 622 25.56 -6.26 6.52
N CYS A 623 25.08 -7.32 7.16
CA CYS A 623 25.12 -7.43 8.62
C CYS A 623 26.56 -7.62 9.15
N SER A 624 27.38 -8.42 8.47
CA SER A 624 28.77 -8.69 8.87
C SER A 624 29.73 -7.59 8.40
N GLU A 625 29.83 -7.33 7.09
CA GLU A 625 30.84 -6.44 6.50
C GLU A 625 30.55 -4.96 6.74
N LYS A 626 29.27 -4.58 6.84
CA LYS A 626 28.88 -3.15 6.87
C LYS A 626 28.40 -2.63 8.20
N THR A 627 27.68 -3.44 8.97
CA THR A 627 27.29 -3.07 10.33
C THR A 627 28.21 -3.63 11.40
N ASN A 628 29.10 -4.57 11.05
CA ASN A 628 30.02 -5.24 11.97
C ASN A 628 29.29 -5.89 13.16
N ILE A 629 28.19 -6.61 12.88
CA ILE A 629 27.39 -7.32 13.89
C ILE A 629 27.38 -8.83 13.60
N GLY A 630 27.12 -9.23 12.35
CA GLY A 630 27.21 -10.63 11.93
C GLY A 630 26.11 -11.55 12.49
N VAL A 631 24.86 -11.09 12.55
CA VAL A 631 23.73 -11.88 13.07
C VAL A 631 23.41 -13.09 12.20
N TYR A 632 23.41 -12.92 10.89
CA TYR A 632 22.99 -13.94 9.93
C TYR A 632 24.16 -14.74 9.37
N GLY A 633 23.93 -16.02 9.10
CA GLY A 633 24.82 -16.89 8.34
C GLY A 633 24.04 -17.87 7.47
N TYR A 634 24.76 -18.55 6.57
CA TYR A 634 24.23 -19.74 5.90
C TYR A 634 24.32 -20.93 6.85
N VAL A 635 23.18 -21.55 7.12
CA VAL A 635 23.09 -22.76 7.93
C VAL A 635 22.64 -23.92 7.05
N LYS A 636 23.01 -25.14 7.45
CA LYS A 636 22.90 -26.37 6.66
C LYS A 636 23.76 -26.31 5.38
N ARG A 637 23.59 -27.29 4.47
CA ARG A 637 24.35 -27.42 3.21
C ARG A 637 23.47 -28.00 2.11
N GLY A 638 23.87 -27.78 0.85
CA GLY A 638 23.17 -28.32 -0.31
C GLY A 638 21.78 -27.70 -0.47
N PHE A 639 20.80 -28.51 -0.87
CA PHE A 639 19.43 -28.04 -1.09
C PHE A 639 18.77 -27.50 0.18
N GLU A 640 19.15 -27.96 1.38
CA GLU A 640 18.57 -27.45 2.63
C GLU A 640 19.18 -26.13 3.13
N THR A 641 20.05 -25.48 2.36
CA THR A 641 20.73 -24.27 2.79
C THR A 641 19.72 -23.15 3.08
N VAL A 642 19.83 -22.53 4.26
CA VAL A 642 18.96 -21.42 4.67
C VAL A 642 19.79 -20.30 5.31
N VAL A 643 19.39 -19.06 5.08
CA VAL A 643 19.93 -17.93 5.83
C VAL A 643 19.17 -17.82 7.15
N GLN A 644 19.85 -17.79 8.29
CA GLN A 644 19.22 -17.63 9.61
C GLN A 644 20.23 -17.10 10.65
N PRO A 645 19.77 -16.67 11.86
CA PRO A 645 20.68 -16.34 12.94
C PRO A 645 21.62 -17.49 13.30
N SER A 646 22.84 -17.15 13.71
CA SER A 646 23.83 -18.12 14.19
C SER A 646 23.24 -19.02 15.29
N PHE A 647 23.63 -20.29 15.31
CA PHE A 647 23.10 -21.32 16.22
C PHE A 647 21.60 -21.62 16.09
N THR A 648 20.93 -21.13 15.04
CA THR A 648 19.50 -21.41 14.79
C THR A 648 18.57 -20.90 15.90
N ILE A 649 19.00 -19.85 16.62
CA ILE A 649 18.18 -19.19 17.63
C ILE A 649 17.15 -18.24 16.98
N PRO A 650 16.00 -17.96 17.64
CA PRO A 650 15.10 -16.90 17.21
C PRO A 650 15.81 -15.55 17.12
N LEU A 651 15.48 -14.73 16.12
CA LEU A 651 16.13 -13.44 15.89
C LEU A 651 16.10 -12.52 17.12
N ALA A 652 15.02 -12.56 17.92
CA ALA A 652 14.92 -11.80 19.16
C ALA A 652 15.95 -12.16 20.23
N GLN A 653 16.54 -13.36 20.16
CA GLN A 653 17.57 -13.84 21.10
C GLN A 653 19.00 -13.62 20.59
N SER A 654 19.15 -13.04 19.38
CA SER A 654 20.45 -12.73 18.79
C SER A 654 20.96 -11.34 19.16
N ASP A 655 22.20 -11.03 18.79
CA ASP A 655 22.84 -9.71 18.92
C ASP A 655 22.29 -8.63 17.96
N CYS A 656 21.09 -8.83 17.40
CA CYS A 656 20.46 -7.89 16.48
C CYS A 656 20.16 -6.56 17.17
N VAL A 657 20.71 -5.46 16.61
CA VAL A 657 20.50 -4.09 17.11
C VAL A 657 19.39 -3.34 16.35
N SER A 658 18.51 -4.05 15.65
CA SER A 658 17.37 -3.47 14.93
C SER A 658 17.72 -2.36 13.93
N CYS A 659 18.87 -2.44 13.24
CA CYS A 659 19.26 -1.40 12.27
C CYS A 659 18.48 -1.45 10.94
N GLY A 660 17.79 -2.56 10.64
CA GLY A 660 16.98 -2.70 9.43
C GLY A 660 17.77 -2.88 8.12
N VAL A 661 19.12 -2.91 8.14
CA VAL A 661 19.94 -3.04 6.92
C VAL A 661 19.63 -4.33 6.13
N CYS A 662 19.21 -5.39 6.82
CA CYS A 662 18.81 -6.64 6.19
C CYS A 662 17.48 -6.55 5.41
N ILE A 663 16.61 -5.60 5.78
CA ILE A 663 15.37 -5.31 5.06
C ILE A 663 15.71 -4.66 3.72
N SER A 664 16.48 -3.57 3.73
CA SER A 664 16.87 -2.89 2.47
C SER A 664 17.77 -3.72 1.57
N GLY A 665 18.53 -4.65 2.18
CA GLY A 665 19.32 -5.62 1.45
C GLY A 665 18.52 -6.76 0.84
N CYS A 666 17.25 -6.98 1.22
CA CYS A 666 16.47 -8.11 0.72
C CYS A 666 15.81 -7.76 -0.63
N PRO A 667 16.14 -8.46 -1.74
CA PRO A 667 15.55 -8.18 -3.04
C PRO A 667 14.16 -8.80 -3.27
N VAL A 668 13.67 -9.61 -2.32
CA VAL A 668 12.53 -10.54 -2.53
C VAL A 668 11.53 -10.55 -1.37
N GLY A 669 11.64 -9.64 -0.41
CA GLY A 669 10.71 -9.59 0.72
C GLY A 669 10.76 -10.80 1.67
N ALA A 670 11.87 -11.54 1.71
CA ALA A 670 12.09 -12.62 2.69
C ALA A 670 12.38 -12.09 4.12
N ILE A 671 12.82 -10.83 4.22
CA ILE A 671 12.99 -10.10 5.48
C ILE A 671 12.29 -8.74 5.30
N VAL A 672 11.23 -8.50 6.07
CA VAL A 672 10.41 -7.30 5.95
C VAL A 672 10.24 -6.61 7.30
N PRO A 673 9.93 -5.29 7.33
CA PRO A 673 9.60 -4.60 8.56
C PRO A 673 8.33 -5.17 9.18
N LYS A 674 8.34 -5.38 10.50
CA LYS A 674 7.16 -5.65 11.32
C LYS A 674 6.77 -4.38 12.07
N GLN A 675 5.50 -3.99 12.02
CA GLN A 675 4.97 -2.92 12.86
C GLN A 675 4.28 -3.55 14.08
N PRO A 676 4.70 -3.19 15.30
CA PRO A 676 3.97 -3.61 16.50
C PRO A 676 2.51 -3.15 16.42
N ASP A 677 1.59 -4.05 16.74
CA ASP A 677 0.16 -3.76 16.93
C ASP A 677 -0.61 -3.31 15.66
N GLN A 678 -0.02 -3.42 14.47
CA GLN A 678 -0.68 -3.11 13.20
C GLN A 678 -0.50 -4.24 12.17
N LYS A 679 -1.55 -4.48 11.38
CA LYS A 679 -1.48 -5.33 10.18
C LYS A 679 -0.63 -4.63 9.13
N LYS A 680 0.36 -5.31 8.56
CA LYS A 680 1.13 -4.75 7.45
C LYS A 680 0.51 -5.25 6.16
N VAL A 681 0.13 -4.31 5.31
CA VAL A 681 -0.61 -4.59 4.08
C VAL A 681 0.16 -4.05 2.89
N PRO A 682 0.42 -4.84 1.84
CA PRO A 682 1.14 -4.36 0.67
C PRO A 682 0.34 -3.23 0.02
N LEU A 683 0.75 -1.98 0.28
CA LEU A 683 0.12 -0.79 -0.25
C LEU A 683 1.17 0.01 -1.02
N LYS A 684 0.72 0.74 -2.04
CA LYS A 684 1.57 1.62 -2.83
C LYS A 684 1.32 3.05 -2.36
N GLY A 685 2.25 3.58 -1.56
CA GLY A 685 2.20 4.96 -1.10
C GLY A 685 2.95 5.91 -2.02
N GLN A 686 2.79 7.21 -1.78
CA GLN A 686 3.62 8.23 -2.39
C GLN A 686 4.98 8.25 -1.69
N LYS A 687 6.04 8.10 -2.46
CA LYS A 687 7.42 8.24 -1.98
C LYS A 687 7.83 9.71 -1.97
N ILE A 688 8.33 10.18 -0.85
CA ILE A 688 8.78 11.57 -0.65
C ILE A 688 10.16 11.51 0.01
N ASP A 689 11.14 12.15 -0.61
CA ASP A 689 12.48 12.26 -0.02
C ASP A 689 12.46 13.14 1.23
N SER A 690 13.24 12.74 2.22
CA SER A 690 13.29 13.37 3.53
C SER A 690 14.59 13.09 4.27
N TYR A 691 14.67 13.61 5.50
CA TYR A 691 15.79 13.40 6.42
C TYR A 691 15.29 12.95 7.79
N CYS A 692 16.06 12.05 8.39
CA CYS A 692 15.76 11.43 9.67
C CYS A 692 15.88 12.47 10.77
N SER A 693 14.93 12.41 11.69
CA SER A 693 14.67 13.49 12.62
C SER A 693 15.03 13.14 14.08
N HIS A 694 15.78 12.06 14.30
CA HIS A 694 16.06 11.56 15.65
C HIS A 694 17.33 12.12 16.31
N CYS A 695 18.32 12.60 15.55
CA CYS A 695 19.56 13.15 16.10
C CYS A 695 20.21 14.15 15.12
N SER A 696 21.35 14.72 15.50
CA SER A 696 22.04 15.76 14.72
C SER A 696 22.67 15.29 13.41
N ILE A 697 22.64 13.99 13.10
CA ILE A 697 23.22 13.43 11.86
C ILE A 697 22.37 13.77 10.62
N GLY A 698 21.04 13.81 10.74
CA GLY A 698 20.13 14.03 9.61
C GLY A 698 20.32 13.03 8.47
N CYS A 699 19.90 11.78 8.65
CA CYS A 699 20.09 10.76 7.60
C CYS A 699 19.05 10.87 6.49
N ALA A 700 19.50 11.04 5.25
CA ALA A 700 18.64 11.02 4.07
C ALA A 700 17.88 9.70 3.97
N ASN A 701 16.57 9.79 3.74
CA ASN A 701 15.65 8.69 3.56
C ASN A 701 14.54 9.09 2.59
N THR A 702 13.76 8.13 2.14
CA THR A 702 12.48 8.33 1.46
C THR A 702 11.41 7.79 2.38
N VAL A 703 10.43 8.60 2.73
CA VAL A 703 9.22 8.12 3.39
C VAL A 703 8.18 7.77 2.35
N GLU A 704 7.51 6.64 2.56
CA GLU A 704 6.34 6.27 1.78
C GLU A 704 5.09 6.55 2.59
N VAL A 705 4.21 7.34 2.01
CA VAL A 705 3.07 7.95 2.67
C VAL A 705 1.80 7.44 2.01
N LEU A 706 0.86 7.02 2.85
CA LEU A 706 -0.50 6.71 2.42
C LEU A 706 -1.44 7.73 3.06
N SER A 707 -2.10 8.55 2.22
CA SER A 707 -2.89 9.71 2.63
C SER A 707 -2.13 10.63 3.58
N ASN A 708 -2.36 10.49 4.90
CA ASN A 708 -1.74 11.30 5.95
C ASN A 708 -1.05 10.40 6.99
N SER A 709 -0.48 9.27 6.59
CA SER A 709 0.25 8.37 7.49
C SER A 709 1.52 7.85 6.83
N ILE A 710 2.59 7.75 7.61
CA ILE A 710 3.84 7.15 7.14
C ILE A 710 3.65 5.63 7.18
N TYR A 711 3.77 5.00 6.01
CA TYR A 711 3.57 3.58 5.80
C TYR A 711 4.88 2.79 5.88
N ASP A 712 5.92 3.23 5.16
CA ASP A 712 7.27 2.64 5.21
C ASP A 712 8.34 3.70 4.99
N ILE A 713 9.60 3.34 5.24
CA ILE A 713 10.74 4.24 5.17
C ILE A 713 11.91 3.49 4.54
N TYR A 714 12.47 4.10 3.51
CA TYR A 714 13.58 3.59 2.73
C TYR A 714 14.79 4.47 2.99
N GLU A 715 15.93 3.87 3.27
CA GLU A 715 17.17 4.63 3.36
C GLU A 715 17.67 5.08 1.98
N ASN A 716 18.02 6.37 1.87
CA ASN A 716 18.73 6.93 0.71
C ASN A 716 20.24 7.08 0.97
N HIS A 717 20.61 7.07 2.24
CA HIS A 717 21.99 6.97 2.70
C HIS A 717 22.27 5.53 3.13
N PRO A 718 23.49 4.97 3.04
CA PRO A 718 23.76 3.54 3.24
C PRO A 718 23.22 2.89 4.53
N TYR A 719 22.87 3.65 5.57
CA TYR A 719 22.40 3.12 6.86
C TYR A 719 21.35 4.03 7.51
N LEU A 720 20.32 3.41 8.09
CA LEU A 720 19.48 4.00 9.15
C LEU A 720 19.74 3.26 10.46
N CYS A 721 19.47 3.93 11.58
CA CYS A 721 19.45 3.29 12.90
C CYS A 721 18.02 2.82 13.21
N GLU A 722 17.86 2.07 14.30
CA GLU A 722 16.54 1.61 14.77
C GLU A 722 15.52 2.76 14.88
N LYS A 723 15.94 3.88 15.49
CA LYS A 723 15.08 5.08 15.60
C LYS A 723 14.68 5.59 14.21
N GLY A 724 15.69 5.82 13.37
CA GLY A 724 15.53 6.28 12.00
C GLY A 724 14.95 5.27 11.02
N ARG A 725 14.52 4.08 11.44
CA ARG A 725 13.81 3.13 10.59
C ARG A 725 12.39 2.86 11.10
N PHE A 726 12.21 2.77 12.42
CA PHE A 726 10.98 2.27 13.03
C PHE A 726 10.24 3.28 13.91
N HIS A 727 10.87 4.40 14.30
CA HIS A 727 10.31 5.33 15.30
C HIS A 727 9.86 6.67 14.71
N PHE A 728 9.35 6.67 13.48
CA PHE A 728 8.87 7.92 12.90
C PHE A 728 7.55 8.35 13.51
N PRO A 729 7.39 9.66 13.75
CA PRO A 729 6.12 10.22 14.14
C PRO A 729 4.98 9.92 13.17
N GLN A 730 3.80 9.66 13.71
CA GLN A 730 2.58 9.62 12.89
C GLN A 730 1.99 11.04 12.73
N PRO A 731 1.53 11.43 11.53
CA PRO A 731 0.94 12.74 11.32
C PRO A 731 -0.31 12.95 12.19
N VAL A 732 -0.47 14.17 12.69
CA VAL A 732 -1.64 14.54 13.50
C VAL A 732 -2.87 14.59 12.60
N GLN A 733 -3.90 13.79 12.91
CA GLN A 733 -5.19 13.88 12.24
C GLN A 733 -5.92 15.18 12.66
N THR A 734 -6.17 16.06 11.70
CA THR A 734 -6.58 17.46 11.88
C THR A 734 -8.05 17.69 12.21
N LYS A 735 -8.75 16.74 12.86
CA LYS A 735 -10.16 16.99 13.22
C LYS A 735 -10.34 18.00 14.35
N GLU A 736 -9.27 18.30 15.11
CA GLU A 736 -9.29 19.29 16.18
C GLU A 736 -8.61 20.58 15.72
N THR A 737 -9.37 21.68 15.66
CA THR A 737 -8.85 23.04 15.49
C THR A 737 -7.93 23.39 16.66
N ILE A 738 -6.68 23.75 16.39
CA ILE A 738 -5.73 24.19 17.42
C ILE A 738 -6.14 25.60 17.86
N ASP A 739 -6.59 25.79 19.11
CA ASP A 739 -6.87 27.12 19.68
C ASP A 739 -5.58 27.78 20.20
N ILE A 740 -4.81 28.34 19.27
CA ILE A 740 -3.49 28.94 19.49
C ILE A 740 -3.59 30.25 20.31
N SER A 741 -4.79 30.83 20.44
CA SER A 741 -5.02 32.06 21.22
C SER A 741 -4.58 31.94 22.68
N LYS A 742 -4.62 30.73 23.24
CA LYS A 742 -4.22 30.39 24.61
C LYS A 742 -2.72 30.58 24.91
N LEU A 743 -1.85 30.68 23.89
CA LEU A 743 -0.44 31.03 24.11
C LEU A 743 -0.29 32.44 24.71
N SER A 744 -1.25 33.32 24.47
CA SER A 744 -1.26 34.68 25.06
C SER A 744 -1.34 34.66 26.59
N ASP A 745 -1.96 33.65 27.19
CA ASP A 745 -2.09 33.48 28.64
C ASP A 745 -0.73 33.22 29.33
N PHE A 746 0.30 32.88 28.55
CA PHE A 746 1.63 32.49 29.04
C PHE A 746 2.70 33.58 28.92
N LYS A 747 2.33 34.86 29.02
CA LYS A 747 3.31 35.95 29.13
C LYS A 747 4.33 35.69 30.25
N ASP A 748 5.58 36.11 30.05
CA ASP A 748 6.69 35.98 31.01
C ASP A 748 7.12 34.52 31.31
N ALA A 749 6.73 33.56 30.45
CA ALA A 749 7.07 32.16 30.60
C ALA A 749 8.53 31.82 30.23
N ILE A 750 9.02 30.70 30.77
CA ILE A 750 10.23 30.03 30.29
C ILE A 750 9.83 29.02 29.20
N VAL A 751 10.35 29.18 28.00
CA VAL A 751 10.11 28.28 26.87
C VAL A 751 11.26 27.30 26.76
N TYR A 752 10.94 26.01 26.70
CA TYR A 752 11.87 24.91 26.45
C TYR A 752 11.63 24.40 25.03
N PRO A 753 12.30 24.99 24.01
CA PRO A 753 12.22 24.51 22.64
C PRO A 753 12.80 23.11 22.50
N THR A 754 12.16 22.28 21.68
CA THR A 754 12.76 21.04 21.20
C THR A 754 13.95 21.38 20.33
N PRO A 755 15.07 20.64 20.44
CA PRO A 755 16.17 20.77 19.50
C PRO A 755 15.79 20.23 18.10
N SER A 756 14.52 19.91 17.87
CA SER A 756 13.96 19.47 16.59
C SER A 756 13.40 20.60 15.72
N LEU A 757 13.28 21.82 16.26
CA LEU A 757 12.80 22.99 15.50
C LEU A 757 13.76 23.31 14.34
N SER A 758 13.24 23.71 13.18
CA SER A 758 14.13 24.27 12.15
C SER A 758 14.73 25.60 12.63
N ALA A 759 15.76 26.08 11.92
CA ALA A 759 16.32 27.38 12.21
C ALA A 759 15.28 28.50 12.04
N GLU A 760 14.41 28.40 11.03
CA GLU A 760 13.30 29.34 10.83
C GLU A 760 12.27 29.27 11.97
N ASP A 761 11.89 28.06 12.41
CA ASP A 761 10.93 27.88 13.51
C ASP A 761 11.51 28.40 14.84
N TYR A 762 12.82 28.22 15.07
CA TYR A 762 13.51 28.72 16.26
C TYR A 762 13.68 30.25 16.25
N GLU A 763 14.01 30.86 15.10
CA GLU A 763 14.04 32.31 14.97
C GLU A 763 12.62 32.91 15.06
N ALA A 764 11.59 32.21 14.55
CA ALA A 764 10.19 32.61 14.75
C ALA A 764 9.85 32.66 16.23
N LEU A 765 10.27 31.62 16.97
CA LEU A 765 10.12 31.56 18.40
C LEU A 765 10.83 32.71 19.11
N LYS A 766 12.03 33.11 18.68
CA LYS A 766 12.74 34.27 19.24
C LYS A 766 11.98 35.58 19.04
N GLU A 767 11.41 35.80 17.86
CA GLU A 767 10.61 36.99 17.60
C GLU A 767 9.33 37.04 18.43
N VAL A 768 8.59 35.93 18.52
CA VAL A 768 7.42 35.84 19.40
C VAL A 768 7.81 36.00 20.87
N SER A 769 8.96 35.44 21.27
CA SER A 769 9.46 35.53 22.64
C SER A 769 9.72 36.97 23.06
N LYS A 770 10.19 37.84 22.15
CA LYS A 770 10.33 39.28 22.43
C LYS A 770 8.96 39.94 22.69
N LYS A 771 7.94 39.60 21.90
CA LYS A 771 6.57 40.13 22.07
C LYS A 771 5.92 39.65 23.37
N MET A 772 6.19 38.40 23.76
CA MET A 772 5.59 37.73 24.92
C MET A 772 6.44 37.81 26.20
N ASN A 773 7.61 38.44 26.14
CA ASN A 773 8.63 38.45 27.20
C ASN A 773 9.03 37.05 27.68
N TRP A 774 9.12 36.09 26.75
CA TRP A 774 9.53 34.73 27.06
C TRP A 774 11.05 34.60 27.18
N LYS A 775 11.49 33.72 28.09
CA LYS A 775 12.89 33.32 28.25
C LYS A 775 13.11 31.94 27.63
N ILE A 776 14.02 31.81 26.66
CA ILE A 776 14.21 30.56 25.92
C ILE A 776 15.34 29.72 26.57
N ALA A 777 14.99 28.64 27.25
CA ALA A 777 15.94 27.71 27.84
C ALA A 777 16.50 26.73 26.79
N ASN A 778 17.80 26.82 26.51
CA ASN A 778 18.41 26.10 25.41
C ASN A 778 18.90 24.70 25.80
N TYR A 779 18.61 23.69 24.96
CA TYR A 779 19.06 22.30 25.17
C TYR A 779 20.58 22.17 25.30
N TYR A 780 21.35 22.93 24.50
CA TYR A 780 22.81 22.87 24.45
C TYR A 780 23.50 23.48 25.68
N SER A 781 22.78 24.26 26.51
CA SER A 781 23.29 24.83 27.77
C SER A 781 23.65 23.79 28.84
N GLN A 782 23.33 22.52 28.61
CA GLN A 782 23.63 21.42 29.53
C GLN A 782 25.10 20.96 29.52
N SER A 783 25.89 21.38 28.53
CA SER A 783 27.32 21.04 28.45
C SER A 783 28.17 22.30 28.42
N SER A 784 29.23 22.32 29.21
CA SER A 784 30.16 23.44 29.23
C SER A 784 31.00 23.55 27.95
N LEU A 785 31.20 22.46 27.22
CA LEU A 785 31.86 22.50 25.92
C LEU A 785 31.00 23.25 24.88
N TRP A 786 29.69 22.97 24.82
CA TRP A 786 28.77 23.72 23.96
C TRP A 786 28.71 25.21 24.33
N ILE A 787 28.66 25.52 25.64
CA ILE A 787 28.71 26.91 26.13
C ILE A 787 30.03 27.60 25.71
N ALA A 788 31.16 26.89 25.81
CA ALA A 788 32.46 27.43 25.46
C ALA A 788 32.55 27.79 23.97
N PHE A 789 32.08 26.91 23.08
CA PHE A 789 32.00 27.19 21.64
C PHE A 789 31.00 28.31 21.31
N ALA A 790 29.86 28.38 22.01
CA ALA A 790 28.89 29.46 21.83
C ALA A 790 29.50 30.83 22.19
N ASN A 791 30.28 30.91 23.28
CA ASN A 791 30.98 32.13 23.66
C ASN A 791 32.04 32.56 22.64
N LEU A 792 32.71 31.59 22.00
CA LEU A 792 33.68 31.82 20.92
C LEU A 792 33.02 32.09 19.56
N LYS A 793 31.70 31.87 19.43
CA LYS A 793 30.96 31.95 18.16
C LYS A 793 31.58 31.11 17.03
N ALA A 794 32.24 30.01 17.38
CA ALA A 794 32.92 29.12 16.45
C ALA A 794 32.71 27.65 16.86
N LEU A 795 32.70 26.76 15.86
CA LEU A 795 32.69 25.31 16.07
C LEU A 795 34.08 24.74 15.76
N PRO A 796 34.41 23.55 16.31
CA PRO A 796 35.61 22.85 15.88
C PRO A 796 35.44 22.37 14.42
N LYS A 797 36.51 21.85 13.83
CA LYS A 797 36.48 21.37 12.43
C LYS A 797 35.69 20.07 12.36
N MET A 798 34.38 20.20 12.13
CA MET A 798 33.42 19.10 12.07
C MET A 798 33.67 18.19 10.86
N ASP A 799 34.14 16.97 11.10
CA ASP A 799 34.37 15.97 10.07
C ASP A 799 33.66 14.66 10.40
N PHE A 800 32.43 14.50 9.88
CA PHE A 800 31.63 13.28 10.04
C PHE A 800 32.10 12.16 9.10
N PHE A 801 33.39 11.83 9.18
CA PHE A 801 34.08 10.82 8.37
C PHE A 801 33.94 11.07 6.87
N LYS A 802 34.03 12.33 6.43
CA LYS A 802 34.01 12.71 5.01
C LYS A 802 35.39 12.51 4.37
N ASN A 803 36.47 12.62 5.15
CA ASN A 803 37.84 12.39 4.70
C ASN A 803 38.35 11.03 5.19
N GLU A 804 39.25 10.41 4.41
CA GLU A 804 39.95 9.20 4.85
C GLU A 804 40.77 9.44 6.14
N LEU A 805 41.08 8.35 6.84
CA LEU A 805 42.05 8.37 7.94
C LEU A 805 43.48 8.38 7.38
N LYS A 806 44.40 9.05 8.06
CA LYS A 806 45.84 8.91 7.80
C LYS A 806 46.35 7.54 8.28
N ALA A 807 47.58 7.20 7.93
CA ALA A 807 48.27 6.07 8.56
C ALA A 807 48.54 6.42 10.03
N LYS A 808 48.44 5.43 10.94
CA LYS A 808 48.59 5.59 12.40
C LYS A 808 47.67 6.65 13.00
N SER A 809 46.39 6.62 12.67
CA SER A 809 45.37 7.48 13.28
C SER A 809 44.89 6.95 14.63
N LEU A 810 44.59 7.86 15.56
CA LEU A 810 43.89 7.55 16.80
C LEU A 810 42.44 8.02 16.71
N VAL A 811 41.47 7.12 16.92
CA VAL A 811 40.05 7.47 17.03
C VAL A 811 39.61 7.37 18.50
N VAL A 812 39.05 8.45 19.04
CA VAL A 812 38.54 8.50 20.40
C VAL A 812 37.03 8.71 20.38
N PHE A 813 36.29 7.69 20.82
CA PHE A 813 34.87 7.80 21.12
C PHE A 813 34.68 8.17 22.59
N ALA A 814 33.84 9.15 22.87
CA ALA A 814 33.55 9.59 24.23
C ALA A 814 32.04 9.72 24.46
N GLY A 815 31.55 8.93 25.42
CA GLY A 815 30.12 8.77 25.72
C GLY A 815 29.51 7.55 24.99
N ASN A 816 28.20 7.36 25.15
CA ASN A 816 27.50 6.20 24.57
C ASN A 816 27.14 6.40 23.08
N ILE A 817 28.17 6.47 22.24
CA ILE A 817 28.05 6.82 20.82
C ILE A 817 27.20 5.80 20.06
N GLU A 818 27.31 4.50 20.33
CA GLU A 818 26.51 3.51 19.61
C GLU A 818 25.01 3.65 19.90
N LYS A 819 24.61 3.87 21.16
CA LYS A 819 23.20 4.02 21.52
C LYS A 819 22.58 5.28 20.92
N ILE A 820 23.35 6.36 20.85
CA ILE A 820 22.84 7.68 20.48
C ILE A 820 23.03 7.95 18.97
N ASN A 821 24.15 7.50 18.40
CA ASN A 821 24.59 7.82 17.03
C ASN A 821 25.31 6.63 16.34
N PRO A 822 24.66 5.46 16.20
CA PRO A 822 25.30 4.25 15.67
C PRO A 822 25.76 4.37 14.20
N ILE A 823 25.19 5.32 13.46
CA ILE A 823 25.52 5.56 12.04
C ILE A 823 26.96 6.09 11.90
N ALA A 824 27.47 6.80 12.90
CA ALA A 824 28.86 7.25 12.93
C ALA A 824 29.82 6.04 12.91
N LEU A 825 29.53 5.02 13.71
CA LEU A 825 30.34 3.80 13.79
C LEU A 825 30.33 3.02 12.46
N ASN A 826 29.16 2.88 11.83
CA ASN A 826 29.07 2.21 10.52
C ASN A 826 29.86 2.95 9.43
N ARG A 827 29.94 4.29 9.50
CA ARG A 827 30.78 5.07 8.57
C ARG A 827 32.26 4.81 8.81
N LEU A 828 32.70 4.81 10.07
CA LEU A 828 34.08 4.53 10.45
C LEU A 828 34.55 3.18 9.86
N THR A 829 33.70 2.14 9.91
CA THR A 829 34.01 0.82 9.33
C THR A 829 34.44 0.88 7.87
N ASN A 830 33.97 1.86 7.08
CA ASN A 830 34.32 1.96 5.66
C ASN A 830 35.63 2.71 5.39
N ILE A 831 36.17 3.45 6.36
CA ILE A 831 37.36 4.29 6.19
C ILE A 831 38.51 3.92 7.13
N ILE A 832 38.30 2.94 8.01
CA ILE A 832 39.30 2.49 8.97
C ILE A 832 40.47 1.77 8.28
N LYS A 833 41.70 2.04 8.73
CA LYS A 833 42.93 1.40 8.24
C LYS A 833 43.45 0.38 9.25
N GLN A 834 44.26 -0.58 8.79
CA GLN A 834 44.76 -1.68 9.64
C GLN A 834 45.59 -1.21 10.85
N ASP A 835 46.22 -0.04 10.77
CA ASP A 835 47.05 0.56 11.80
C ASP A 835 46.31 1.63 12.64
N THR A 836 44.99 1.73 12.51
CA THR A 836 44.17 2.64 13.31
C THR A 836 43.98 2.10 14.72
N THR A 837 44.25 2.94 15.73
CA THR A 837 43.94 2.62 17.14
C THR A 837 42.61 3.27 17.53
N ILE A 838 41.73 2.53 18.20
CA ILE A 838 40.43 3.05 18.65
C ILE A 838 40.33 2.96 20.17
N PHE A 839 40.06 4.09 20.82
CA PHE A 839 39.71 4.16 22.23
C PHE A 839 38.23 4.54 22.40
N ASN A 840 37.58 3.91 23.37
CA ASN A 840 36.23 4.22 23.79
C ASN A 840 36.24 4.62 25.27
N ILE A 841 35.97 5.88 25.58
CA ILE A 841 35.85 6.37 26.96
C ILE A 841 34.38 6.27 27.37
N ASN A 842 34.02 5.11 27.94
CA ASN A 842 32.65 4.81 28.34
C ASN A 842 32.62 3.80 29.50
N LYS A 843 31.45 3.58 30.11
CA LYS A 843 31.27 2.57 31.16
C LYS A 843 31.40 1.15 30.62
N GLU A 844 30.86 0.93 29.43
CA GLU A 844 30.78 -0.38 28.79
C GLU A 844 31.07 -0.24 27.30
N GLU A 845 31.49 -1.35 26.71
CA GLU A 845 31.72 -1.45 25.27
C GLU A 845 30.54 -2.13 24.59
N THR A 846 30.09 -1.52 23.51
CA THR A 846 28.96 -1.98 22.71
C THR A 846 29.41 -2.94 21.61
N ILE A 847 28.49 -3.71 21.03
CA ILE A 847 28.82 -4.81 20.11
C ILE A 847 29.64 -4.33 18.90
N ARG A 848 29.27 -3.21 18.27
CA ARG A 848 30.02 -2.71 17.11
C ARG A 848 31.44 -2.29 17.47
N LEU A 849 31.62 -1.66 18.63
CA LEU A 849 32.93 -1.22 19.10
C LEU A 849 33.83 -2.41 19.44
N LYS A 850 33.27 -3.45 20.09
CA LYS A 850 33.98 -4.72 20.32
C LYS A 850 34.46 -5.33 19.01
N ASN A 851 33.59 -5.39 18.02
CA ASN A 851 33.93 -5.94 16.70
C ASN A 851 34.91 -5.05 15.91
N LEU A 852 35.04 -3.77 16.26
CA LEU A 852 36.07 -2.87 15.73
C LEU A 852 37.38 -2.93 16.54
N SER A 853 37.51 -3.87 17.49
CA SER A 853 38.67 -4.01 18.36
C SER A 853 38.99 -2.72 19.15
N ALA A 854 37.96 -1.96 19.54
CA ALA A 854 38.17 -0.77 20.36
C ALA A 854 38.63 -1.16 21.77
N LYS A 855 39.50 -0.35 22.36
CA LYS A 855 39.92 -0.52 23.74
C LYS A 855 39.09 0.39 24.64
N LEU A 856 38.33 -0.22 25.54
CA LEU A 856 37.54 0.50 26.55
C LEU A 856 38.46 1.15 27.58
N LEU A 857 38.27 2.44 27.81
CA LEU A 857 38.91 3.23 28.86
C LEU A 857 37.84 3.72 29.84
N LYS A 858 38.04 3.51 31.14
CA LYS A 858 37.03 3.84 32.16
C LYS A 858 37.06 5.31 32.57
N SER A 859 38.13 6.05 32.22
CA SER A 859 38.27 7.46 32.54
C SER A 859 39.21 8.18 31.58
N ILE A 860 39.16 9.52 31.61
CA ILE A 860 40.10 10.38 30.89
C ILE A 860 41.54 10.14 31.37
N ASP A 861 41.74 9.77 32.64
CA ASP A 861 43.10 9.55 33.20
C ASP A 861 43.78 8.30 32.63
N GLU A 862 43.03 7.30 32.17
CA GLU A 862 43.60 6.15 31.46
C GLU A 862 44.09 6.52 30.06
N LEU A 863 43.41 7.47 29.40
CA LEU A 863 43.87 8.05 28.14
C LEU A 863 45.17 8.84 28.35
N LYS A 864 45.27 9.61 29.44
CA LYS A 864 46.48 10.38 29.77
C LYS A 864 47.75 9.53 29.97
N LYS A 865 47.59 8.23 30.23
CA LYS A 865 48.71 7.27 30.35
C LYS A 865 49.21 6.77 28.98
N GLN A 866 48.51 7.08 27.90
CA GLN A 866 48.92 6.70 26.55
C GLN A 866 49.87 7.76 25.96
N ASN A 867 50.82 7.32 25.14
CA ASN A 867 51.69 8.25 24.44
C ASN A 867 51.01 8.75 23.16
N LEU A 868 50.51 9.99 23.17
CA LEU A 868 49.80 10.53 22.01
C LEU A 868 50.74 10.86 20.84
N SER A 869 52.03 11.14 21.09
CA SER A 869 52.99 11.57 20.05
C SER A 869 53.22 10.56 18.92
N ASP A 870 52.80 9.30 19.12
CA ASP A 870 53.01 8.20 18.18
C ASP A 870 51.98 8.21 17.02
N PHE A 871 50.94 9.04 17.11
CA PHE A 871 49.86 9.13 16.13
C PHE A 871 50.01 10.32 15.19
N ALA A 872 49.64 10.13 13.92
CA ALA A 872 49.71 11.18 12.90
C ALA A 872 48.51 12.15 12.93
N GLU A 873 47.39 11.70 13.49
CA GLU A 873 46.18 12.49 13.70
C GLU A 873 45.30 11.88 14.80
N ILE A 874 44.42 12.70 15.37
CA ILE A 874 43.41 12.29 16.35
C ILE A 874 42.02 12.63 15.80
N VAL A 875 41.10 11.67 15.81
CA VAL A 875 39.69 11.88 15.47
C VAL A 875 38.84 11.72 16.73
N LEU A 876 38.30 12.81 17.25
CA LEU A 876 37.43 12.83 18.43
C LEU A 876 35.96 12.80 17.99
N VAL A 877 35.22 11.79 18.44
CA VAL A 877 33.76 11.72 18.28
C VAL A 877 33.12 11.74 19.66
N LEU A 878 32.40 12.83 19.95
CA LEU A 878 31.96 13.16 21.30
C LEU A 878 30.48 13.57 21.29
N ASN A 879 29.71 13.04 22.23
CA ASN A 879 28.45 13.66 22.66
C ASN A 879 28.71 14.40 23.98
N PRO A 880 28.86 15.74 23.97
CA PRO A 880 29.29 16.48 25.15
C PRO A 880 28.32 16.37 26.32
N ILE A 881 27.01 16.40 26.04
CA ILE A 881 25.96 16.38 27.06
C ILE A 881 25.91 15.02 27.75
N ASP A 882 25.91 13.94 26.99
CA ASP A 882 25.93 12.57 27.53
C ASP A 882 27.21 12.30 28.33
N PHE A 883 28.35 12.78 27.83
CA PHE A 883 29.64 12.60 28.47
C PHE A 883 29.75 13.38 29.79
N ASP A 884 29.35 14.66 29.83
CA ASP A 884 29.33 15.47 31.05
C ASP A 884 28.35 14.90 32.08
N LYS A 885 27.19 14.41 31.63
CA LYS A 885 26.22 13.74 32.52
C LYS A 885 26.80 12.47 33.14
N THR A 886 27.65 11.75 32.42
CA THR A 886 28.21 10.46 32.86
C THR A 886 29.45 10.63 33.74
N TYR A 887 30.34 11.56 33.41
CA TYR A 887 31.65 11.71 34.05
C TYR A 887 31.79 12.96 34.92
N GLY A 888 30.74 13.79 34.97
CA GLY A 888 30.70 15.03 35.75
C GLY A 888 30.87 16.26 34.88
N LYS A 889 30.47 17.41 35.43
CA LYS A 889 30.53 18.71 34.78
C LYS A 889 31.95 19.01 34.27
N ASP A 890 32.05 19.63 33.10
CA ASP A 890 33.31 20.01 32.45
C ASP A 890 34.18 18.87 31.90
N SER A 891 33.76 17.62 32.02
CA SER A 891 34.52 16.46 31.50
C SER A 891 34.76 16.52 30.00
N SER A 892 33.76 16.91 29.22
CA SER A 892 33.84 17.05 27.76
C SER A 892 34.83 18.16 27.35
N LEU A 893 34.79 19.30 28.05
CA LEU A 893 35.71 20.41 27.84
C LEU A 893 37.15 20.03 28.21
N ASN A 894 37.33 19.32 29.32
CA ASN A 894 38.65 18.85 29.75
C ASN A 894 39.25 17.84 28.76
N LEU A 895 38.44 16.93 28.23
CA LEU A 895 38.87 15.97 27.21
C LEU A 895 39.28 16.68 25.91
N TYR A 896 38.46 17.61 25.43
CA TYR A 896 38.74 18.37 24.20
C TYR A 896 40.04 19.17 24.32
N ASN A 897 40.22 19.90 25.43
CA ASN A 897 41.44 20.68 25.66
C ASN A 897 42.68 19.80 25.81
N TYR A 898 42.58 18.63 26.45
CA TYR A 898 43.71 17.70 26.56
C TYR A 898 44.20 17.21 25.19
N LEU A 899 43.27 16.85 24.30
CA LEU A 899 43.60 16.37 22.97
C LEU A 899 44.20 17.46 22.08
N THR A 900 43.63 18.67 22.11
CA THR A 900 44.13 19.81 21.30
C THR A 900 45.47 20.36 21.79
N GLN A 901 45.84 20.15 23.06
CA GLN A 901 47.15 20.50 23.61
C GLN A 901 48.28 19.54 23.19
N SER A 902 47.97 18.40 22.56
CA SER A 902 48.99 17.40 22.18
C SER A 902 49.95 17.84 21.08
N GLY A 903 49.63 18.91 20.34
CA GLY A 903 50.40 19.36 19.17
C GLY A 903 50.14 18.53 17.89
N ILE A 904 49.23 17.55 17.95
CA ILE A 904 48.82 16.70 16.82
C ILE A 904 47.56 17.29 16.18
N GLU A 905 47.38 17.06 14.88
CA GLU A 905 46.13 17.44 14.20
C GLU A 905 44.94 16.67 14.81
N VAL A 906 44.00 17.41 15.40
CA VAL A 906 42.74 16.89 15.95
C VAL A 906 41.61 17.21 14.98
N ARG A 907 40.74 16.24 14.71
CA ARG A 907 39.47 16.41 13.99
C ARG A 907 38.33 16.07 14.93
N THR A 908 37.42 17.00 15.20
CA THR A 908 36.35 16.79 16.18
C THR A 908 34.96 16.75 15.55
N THR A 909 34.18 15.74 15.88
CA THR A 909 32.74 15.69 15.59
C THR A 909 31.94 15.74 16.90
N LEU A 910 31.15 16.79 17.05
CA LEU A 910 30.19 16.94 18.14
C LEU A 910 28.81 16.41 17.73
N LEU A 911 28.27 15.53 18.56
CA LEU A 911 26.95 14.92 18.36
C LEU A 911 25.99 15.36 19.46
N SER A 912 24.69 15.33 19.16
CA SER A 912 23.65 15.60 20.16
C SER A 912 22.39 14.77 19.92
N GLU A 913 21.60 14.56 20.96
CA GLU A 913 20.26 13.93 20.84
C GLU A 913 19.23 14.85 20.16
N GLY A 914 19.65 16.04 19.76
CA GLY A 914 18.86 17.06 19.09
C GLY A 914 19.24 17.20 17.62
N ARG A 915 18.30 17.69 16.79
CA ARG A 915 18.53 17.84 15.35
C ARG A 915 19.30 19.15 15.08
N ASN A 916 18.93 20.24 15.75
CA ASN A 916 19.24 21.62 15.38
C ASN A 916 20.46 22.18 16.10
N ILE A 917 21.63 22.01 15.48
CA ILE A 917 22.82 22.63 16.06
C ILE A 917 22.74 24.15 15.95
N TYR A 918 22.00 24.79 15.03
CA TYR A 918 21.89 26.27 14.99
C TYR A 918 21.54 26.92 16.33
N SER A 919 20.70 26.26 17.14
CA SER A 919 20.38 26.79 18.48
C SER A 919 21.60 26.84 19.42
N PHE A 920 22.70 26.12 19.18
CA PHE A 920 23.91 26.14 20.02
C PHE A 920 24.49 27.55 20.20
N TYR A 921 24.33 28.47 19.24
CA TYR A 921 24.84 29.84 19.36
C TYR A 921 24.22 30.61 20.54
N ASP A 922 23.07 30.16 21.03
CA ASP A 922 22.39 30.73 22.20
C ASP A 922 22.60 29.86 23.47
N ALA A 923 23.52 28.89 23.46
CA ALA A 923 23.73 27.95 24.59
C ALA A 923 24.25 28.63 25.87
N ASN A 924 24.81 29.84 25.77
CA ASN A 924 25.26 30.64 26.90
C ASN A 924 24.11 31.35 27.65
N ASN A 925 22.88 31.34 27.13
CA ASN A 925 21.71 31.90 27.79
C ASN A 925 21.14 30.89 28.82
N ILE A 926 21.59 31.00 30.08
CA ILE A 926 21.19 30.10 31.18
C ILE A 926 20.20 30.82 32.10
N TYR A 927 19.07 30.18 32.42
CA TYR A 927 18.05 30.72 33.33
C TYR A 927 17.85 29.81 34.55
N ASN A 928 17.73 30.39 35.75
CA ASN A 928 17.49 29.65 37.00
C ASN A 928 16.05 29.12 37.08
N GLU A 929 15.87 27.92 37.65
CA GLU A 929 14.61 27.17 37.71
C GLU A 929 13.53 27.71 38.67
N SER A 930 13.61 28.96 39.13
CA SER A 930 12.64 29.51 40.09
C SER A 930 11.22 29.55 39.49
N PHE A 931 10.25 28.99 40.22
CA PHE A 931 8.86 28.73 39.84
C PHE A 931 8.18 29.87 39.04
N GLY A 932 7.52 29.50 37.93
CA GLY A 932 6.78 30.38 37.03
C GLY A 932 6.07 29.59 35.92
N LYS A 933 5.45 30.29 34.94
CA LYS A 933 4.83 29.69 33.75
C LYS A 933 5.90 29.08 32.83
N LYS A 934 5.65 27.89 32.29
CA LYS A 934 6.58 27.17 31.41
C LYS A 934 5.87 26.69 30.15
N ILE A 935 6.55 26.77 29.01
CA ILE A 935 6.08 26.25 27.72
C ILE A 935 7.09 25.21 27.25
N TYR A 936 6.68 23.95 27.14
CA TYR A 936 7.50 22.89 26.60
C TYR A 936 7.08 22.64 25.16
N LEU A 937 7.92 23.01 24.19
CA LEU A 937 7.71 22.64 22.79
C LEU A 937 8.45 21.32 22.56
N GLN A 938 7.85 20.19 22.89
CA GLN A 938 8.53 18.89 22.84
C GLN A 938 8.14 18.08 21.61
N THR A 939 9.09 17.33 21.08
CA THR A 939 8.77 16.16 20.28
C THR A 939 8.68 15.01 21.27
N LEU A 940 7.47 14.54 21.59
CA LEU A 940 7.34 13.41 22.50
C LEU A 940 7.80 12.14 21.76
N ALA A 941 8.99 11.65 22.13
CA ALA A 941 9.46 10.34 21.76
C ALA A 941 8.75 9.24 22.60
N GLY A 942 7.43 9.16 22.45
CA GLY A 942 6.65 7.94 22.75
C GLY A 942 6.25 7.26 21.43
N ASN A 943 5.49 6.16 21.49
CA ASN A 943 5.04 5.38 20.32
C ASN A 943 4.41 6.20 19.17
N ASP A 944 4.01 7.45 19.42
CA ASP A 944 3.20 8.25 18.50
C ASP A 944 3.99 9.40 17.83
N GLY A 945 5.20 9.73 18.33
CA GLY A 945 6.10 10.78 17.81
C GLY A 945 5.53 12.20 17.63
N LYS A 946 4.41 12.53 18.27
CA LYS A 946 3.73 13.84 18.16
C LYS A 946 4.65 14.99 18.60
N ILE A 947 4.67 16.10 17.85
CA ILE A 947 5.20 17.38 18.36
C ILE A 947 4.07 18.04 19.15
N GLU A 948 4.27 18.20 20.45
CA GLU A 948 3.30 18.74 21.38
C GLU A 948 3.87 20.00 22.06
N ALA A 949 3.15 21.12 21.98
CA ALA A 949 3.36 22.24 22.89
C ALA A 949 2.56 21.97 24.16
N VAL A 950 3.25 21.70 25.27
CA VAL A 950 2.64 21.51 26.59
C VAL A 950 2.88 22.77 27.43
N LEU A 951 1.80 23.40 27.87
CA LEU A 951 1.83 24.63 28.63
C LEU A 951 1.58 24.30 30.10
N VAL A 952 2.55 24.61 30.95
CA VAL A 952 2.60 24.22 32.36
C VAL A 952 2.62 25.46 33.24
N GLU A 953 1.73 25.50 34.23
CA GLU A 953 1.70 26.55 35.24
C GLU A 953 1.67 25.89 36.63
N ASN A 954 2.56 26.32 37.52
CA ASN A 954 2.70 25.78 38.88
C ASN A 954 2.83 24.24 38.93
N GLY A 955 3.55 23.67 37.96
CA GLY A 955 3.80 22.22 37.89
C GLY A 955 2.66 21.38 37.31
N SER A 956 1.53 21.98 36.94
CA SER A 956 0.39 21.29 36.32
C SER A 956 0.25 21.62 34.84
N VAL A 957 -0.03 20.63 34.00
CA VAL A 957 -0.36 20.83 32.58
C VAL A 957 -1.70 21.55 32.48
N LYS A 958 -1.74 22.69 31.78
CA LYS A 958 -2.95 23.48 31.55
C LYS A 958 -3.52 23.28 30.15
N TYR A 959 -2.63 23.28 29.15
CA TYR A 959 -3.01 23.11 27.75
C TYR A 959 -1.97 22.26 27.03
N SER A 960 -2.43 21.55 25.99
CA SER A 960 -1.58 20.84 25.04
C SER A 960 -2.04 21.16 23.62
N PHE A 961 -1.08 21.42 22.72
CA PHE A 961 -1.32 21.63 21.29
C PHE A 961 -0.45 20.70 20.46
N LYS A 962 -0.99 20.11 19.39
CA LYS A 962 -0.25 19.22 18.48
C LYS A 962 0.07 19.95 17.17
N PHE A 963 1.31 19.84 16.68
CA PHE A 963 1.72 20.45 15.41
C PHE A 963 1.81 19.43 14.27
N ALA A 964 1.70 19.89 13.01
CA ALA A 964 2.02 19.07 11.85
C ALA A 964 3.47 18.58 11.87
N LEU A 965 3.68 17.39 11.30
CA LEU A 965 5.02 16.92 11.02
C LEU A 965 5.58 17.65 9.79
N SER A 966 6.74 18.26 10.00
CA SER A 966 7.55 18.85 8.94
C SER A 966 8.61 17.87 8.45
N PHE A 967 8.70 17.72 7.14
CA PHE A 967 9.69 16.94 6.39
C PHE A 967 10.81 17.87 5.95
N GLN A 968 12.02 17.35 5.85
CA GLN A 968 13.17 18.19 5.48
C GLN A 968 13.49 18.07 4.00
N ASN A 969 13.67 19.20 3.31
CA ASN A 969 14.29 19.30 1.98
C ASN A 969 15.42 20.33 2.02
N ASP A 970 16.30 20.41 1.02
CA ASP A 970 17.49 21.29 1.02
C ASP A 970 17.17 22.75 1.45
N GLY A 971 17.86 23.32 2.46
CA GLY A 971 17.42 24.53 3.19
C GLY A 971 18.49 25.30 4.01
N THR A 972 18.22 25.66 5.28
CA THR A 972 19.04 26.60 6.12
C THR A 972 19.48 26.08 7.50
N PHE A 973 19.21 24.81 7.81
CA PHE A 973 19.52 24.16 9.08
C PHE A 973 20.88 23.46 9.17
N LEU A 974 21.76 23.77 10.10
CA LEU A 974 23.07 23.10 10.22
C LEU A 974 22.97 21.72 10.93
N SER A 975 23.36 20.64 10.26
CA SER A 975 23.55 19.30 10.87
C SER A 975 25.02 19.04 11.26
N SER A 976 25.32 17.95 11.98
CA SER A 976 26.71 17.53 12.27
C SER A 976 27.54 17.26 11.00
N LYS A 977 26.93 17.20 9.81
CA LYS A 977 27.59 17.07 8.50
C LYS A 977 27.88 18.40 7.81
N ASN A 978 27.53 19.54 8.42
CA ASN A 978 27.58 20.86 7.80
C ASN A 978 26.65 21.00 6.57
N GLU A 979 25.51 20.28 6.59
CA GLU A 979 24.50 20.30 5.51
C GLU A 979 23.26 21.05 5.98
N TYR A 980 22.68 21.86 5.07
CA TYR A 980 21.58 22.78 5.33
C TYR A 980 20.21 22.28 4.83
N TYR A 981 19.17 22.23 5.68
CA TYR A 981 17.79 21.75 5.35
C TYR A 981 16.65 22.66 5.84
N GLN A 982 15.43 22.54 5.30
CA GLN A 982 14.22 23.30 5.65
C GLN A 982 13.04 22.36 5.92
N ASN A 983 12.23 22.70 6.92
CA ASN A 983 10.96 22.06 7.23
C ASN A 983 9.85 22.40 6.19
N ILE A 984 9.30 21.39 5.52
CA ILE A 984 8.18 21.42 4.56
C ILE A 984 7.07 20.48 5.07
N PRO A 985 5.80 20.89 5.16
CA PRO A 985 4.72 20.02 5.59
C PRO A 985 4.51 18.83 4.64
N LEU A 986 4.20 17.67 5.22
CA LEU A 986 4.12 16.36 4.55
C LEU A 986 3.09 16.35 3.41
N LEU A 987 1.85 16.78 3.67
CA LEU A 987 0.72 16.93 2.74
C LEU A 987 -0.36 17.80 3.43
N ASN A 988 -1.21 18.47 2.65
CA ASN A 988 -2.19 19.53 2.97
C ASN A 988 -1.69 20.99 3.08
N LYS A 989 -2.25 21.86 2.21
CA LYS A 989 -2.11 23.33 2.24
C LYS A 989 -2.70 24.00 3.50
N ASN A 990 -3.45 23.26 4.32
CA ASN A 990 -4.20 23.79 5.46
C ASN A 990 -3.55 23.51 6.83
N ILE A 991 -2.34 22.93 6.89
CA ILE A 991 -1.64 22.69 8.16
C ILE A 991 -0.31 23.43 8.17
N GLY A 992 -0.18 24.36 9.12
CA GLY A 992 0.97 25.24 9.22
C GLY A 992 2.14 24.66 10.03
N THR A 993 3.37 24.98 9.63
CA THR A 993 4.57 24.92 10.50
C THR A 993 4.44 25.90 11.67
N LEU A 994 5.25 25.74 12.73
CA LEU A 994 5.29 26.67 13.87
C LEU A 994 5.50 28.12 13.39
N LYS A 995 6.40 28.33 12.42
CA LYS A 995 6.57 29.60 11.71
C LYS A 995 5.26 30.13 11.11
N SER A 996 4.54 29.33 10.33
CA SER A 996 3.30 29.81 9.70
C SER A 996 2.18 30.09 10.70
N ILE A 997 2.11 29.32 11.80
CA ILE A 997 1.23 29.60 12.93
C ILE A 997 1.55 30.96 13.55
N PHE A 998 2.84 31.22 13.82
CA PHE A 998 3.28 32.50 14.35
C PHE A 998 3.13 33.65 13.35
N ALA A 999 3.24 33.39 12.05
CA ALA A 999 2.93 34.35 11.01
C ALA A 999 1.45 34.79 11.10
N THR A 1000 0.53 33.83 11.09
CA THR A 1000 -0.91 34.09 11.13
C THR A 1000 -1.36 34.80 12.41
N HIS A 1001 -0.86 34.41 13.58
CA HIS A 1001 -1.36 34.93 14.87
C HIS A 1001 -0.53 36.07 15.46
N TYR A 1002 0.74 36.21 15.08
CA TYR A 1002 1.66 37.19 15.66
C TYR A 1002 2.33 38.07 14.59
N GLY A 1003 1.96 37.99 13.31
CA GLY A 1003 2.46 38.85 12.24
C GLY A 1003 3.95 38.66 11.93
N VAL A 1004 4.42 37.41 11.97
CA VAL A 1004 5.81 37.02 11.65
C VAL A 1004 5.90 36.54 10.19
N ASP A 1005 5.78 37.46 9.23
CA ASP A 1005 5.53 37.10 7.82
C ASP A 1005 6.78 36.60 7.06
N LYS A 1006 7.98 37.08 7.41
CA LYS A 1006 9.24 36.69 6.74
C LYS A 1006 10.41 36.52 7.71
N ILE A 1007 10.92 35.30 7.79
CA ILE A 1007 12.12 34.94 8.56
C ILE A 1007 13.17 34.43 7.58
N GLU A 1008 14.26 35.19 7.46
CA GLU A 1008 15.45 34.81 6.72
C GLU A 1008 16.51 34.34 7.74
N VAL A 1009 16.91 33.07 7.65
CA VAL A 1009 17.92 32.48 8.53
C VAL A 1009 19.31 32.83 8.00
N VAL A 1010 20.19 33.25 8.90
CA VAL A 1010 21.59 33.55 8.58
C VAL A 1010 22.35 32.24 8.41
N LYS A 1011 22.84 31.95 7.20
CA LYS A 1011 23.80 30.88 6.97
C LYS A 1011 25.17 31.33 7.47
N HIS A 1012 25.67 30.72 8.53
CA HIS A 1012 27.02 31.01 9.02
C HIS A 1012 28.02 30.14 8.25
N LYS A 1013 29.05 30.74 7.66
CA LYS A 1013 30.27 29.99 7.36
C LYS A 1013 30.89 29.67 8.72
N ASN A 1014 31.02 28.38 9.04
CA ASN A 1014 31.77 28.01 10.23
C ASN A 1014 33.21 28.52 10.06
N LEU A 1015 33.64 29.39 10.96
CA LEU A 1015 35.06 29.70 11.11
C LEU A 1015 35.69 28.47 11.77
N ASP A 1016 35.98 27.44 10.98
CA ASP A 1016 36.52 26.17 11.46
C ASP A 1016 37.97 26.37 11.91
N LYS A 1017 38.21 26.43 13.22
CA LYS A 1017 39.56 26.38 13.80
C LYS A 1017 39.57 25.44 15.00
N GLU A 1018 40.42 24.43 14.95
CA GLU A 1018 40.73 23.61 16.13
C GLU A 1018 41.69 24.42 17.00
N THR A 1019 41.18 24.96 18.11
CA THR A 1019 41.95 25.79 19.03
C THR A 1019 41.67 25.42 20.48
N GLN A 1020 42.69 25.58 21.32
CA GLN A 1020 42.53 25.45 22.76
C GLN A 1020 41.53 26.49 23.27
N ILE A 1021 40.56 26.07 24.09
CA ILE A 1021 39.58 26.97 24.68
C ILE A 1021 40.08 27.43 26.05
N ASN A 1022 40.73 28.60 26.08
CA ASN A 1022 41.05 29.30 27.33
C ASN A 1022 39.82 30.11 27.77
N LYS A 1023 39.55 30.16 29.08
CA LYS A 1023 38.37 30.82 29.68
C LYS A 1023 38.23 32.33 29.40
N SER A 1024 39.19 32.97 28.72
CA SER A 1024 39.10 34.37 28.30
C SER A 1024 38.61 34.44 26.85
N ALA A 1025 37.36 34.86 26.68
CA ALA A 1025 36.75 35.10 25.37
C ALA A 1025 37.55 36.14 24.58
N GLU A 1026 38.33 35.71 23.59
CA GLU A 1026 38.71 36.61 22.51
C GLU A 1026 37.47 36.83 21.63
N GLU A 1027 37.16 38.09 21.33
CA GLU A 1027 36.04 38.47 20.47
C GLU A 1027 36.30 37.99 19.03
N VAL A 1028 35.90 36.76 18.73
CA VAL A 1028 35.72 36.33 17.35
C VAL A 1028 34.35 36.84 16.90
N SER A 1029 34.35 37.86 16.04
CA SER A 1029 33.13 38.35 15.39
C SER A 1029 32.66 37.36 14.32
N PHE A 1030 31.34 37.30 14.09
CA PHE A 1030 30.79 36.51 12.99
C PHE A 1030 31.40 36.96 11.66
N PRO A 1031 31.67 36.04 10.72
CA PRO A 1031 32.11 36.43 9.38
C PRO A 1031 31.06 37.36 8.75
N VAL A 1032 31.54 38.41 8.08
CA VAL A 1032 30.75 39.54 7.54
C VAL A 1032 29.83 39.14 6.35
N ASP A 1033 29.88 37.88 5.91
CA ASP A 1033 29.00 37.34 4.88
C ASP A 1033 27.58 37.11 5.45
N GLY A 1034 26.86 38.21 5.68
CA GLY A 1034 25.53 38.22 6.30
C GLY A 1034 24.40 38.10 5.27
N PHE A 1035 23.47 37.17 5.51
CA PHE A 1035 22.09 37.39 5.05
C PHE A 1035 21.46 38.46 5.94
N ILE A 1036 21.11 39.59 5.34
CA ILE A 1036 20.59 40.79 6.01
C ILE A 1036 19.16 40.55 6.50
N LYS A 1037 18.88 40.84 7.78
CA LYS A 1037 17.51 40.97 8.31
C LYS A 1037 16.68 41.93 7.43
N LYS A 1038 15.66 41.44 6.73
CA LYS A 1038 14.57 42.28 6.23
C LYS A 1038 13.26 41.88 6.89
N TYR A 1039 12.84 42.65 7.89
CA TYR A 1039 11.45 42.71 8.29
C TYR A 1039 10.70 43.51 7.22
N SER A 1040 9.71 42.92 6.56
CA SER A 1040 8.58 43.70 6.05
C SER A 1040 7.47 43.56 7.06
N LEU A 1041 7.19 44.62 7.80
CA LEU A 1041 5.92 44.77 8.50
C LEU A 1041 4.85 44.98 7.42
N SER A 1042 3.81 44.14 7.40
CA SER A 1042 2.54 44.49 6.77
C SER A 1042 1.67 45.25 7.77
#